data_AF-A0AAD9GYH3-F1
#
_entry.id   AF-A0AAD9GYH3-F1
#
_cell.length_a   1.000
_cell.length_b   1.000
_cell.length_c   1.000
_cell.angle_alpha   90.00
_cell.angle_beta   90.00
_cell.angle_gamma   90.00
#
_symmetry.space_group_name_H-M   'P 1'
#
loop_
_entity.id
_entity.type
_entity.pdbx_description
1 polymer ?
#
loop_
_entity_poly.entity_id
_entity_poly.type
_entity_poly.pdbx_seq_one_letter_code
_entity_poly.pdbx_strand_id
1 'polypeptide(L)'
;MENHSLQLVPNLQGATCRARHTRPGFTLHSDVKNSKPQERIELMRVSVILALAAATVSASASSLPELTSSGGYGYVRSPDRSVSLTSPRPHDYLDVSKLPKNFDWRNVNGTRYVSISRNQHIPHYCGSCWSFAATSALADRIAIAKDRSPGNKPSVEVHREVVLSPQVILNCDKKDNGCHGGDQLEAYRYIQKNGVPEEGCQRYAATGHDTGNTCTDLDICENCLPSKGCFPQKTYDKYYVSEYGTTLGEQQMMAEIYARGPIACSVAVTDDFLKYSGGIFDDKTNATEVDHAISIVGWGEEGGVPYWVLRNSWGSFWGEEGWMRIIRGVNNVGLEGECAFGVPKDDGWPTPVTIGDQEEEEEVIEDAEPVESKLGGCRQKLHFAGGERVISPLPHDTMDVKDLPKNWDWRDIDGKNFVTWDKNQHIPKYCGSCWAQGTTSALSDRISILRNASWPEIALSPQVLINCHAGGTCNGGNPGLVYEYAHQHGIPDQTCQAYQAKNLQCDQFAICETCWPSKESFTPGVCEPIKKFAKYYVSEYGSVSGADRMKAEIYKRGPIGCGVHATSKFEAYTGGIYSERVMFPLINHEISVAGWGYDEETDTEYWIGRNSWGTYWGENGWFRIQMHHNNLGIEQDCDWGVPLPDGSKPDDFVVDYQGNRATGRNFLHVGDADRCHLFTDVFGRLLQLSLAFIAIFMLYIKRKLEFPIRPIKVWALDVSKQSLGALYIHCISVILSIVMVATSTENYDECGIYFVNYLIDTTWGGFIMIVFLRMIDKVAARFGLMDIARCGDYGDPPQMRIWWTQFFAYLAALSLMKLVDVLVIWLFFQDIAYFSTKLFSQFEHHRHLELSLVMLVIPGCCNSAQFWIVDSYLKKDDTQLKFLPAVADNSEKRWIGQDIVAGLPVPPSSQGDEPVKSVSPL
;
A
#
# COMPACT_ATOMS: atom_id res chain seq x y z
N MET A 1 74.44 0.19 6.65
CA MET A 1 74.60 1.31 7.60
C MET A 1 73.20 1.85 7.84
N GLU A 2 72.55 1.84 9.00
CA GLU A 2 72.67 1.34 10.38
C GLU A 2 71.19 1.17 10.78
N ASN A 3 70.64 0.02 11.18
CA ASN A 3 70.86 -0.80 12.37
C ASN A 3 70.71 -0.05 13.71
N HIS A 4 69.59 -0.29 14.41
CA HIS A 4 69.55 -0.40 15.88
C HIS A 4 68.43 -1.34 16.36
N SER A 5 68.82 -2.61 16.36
CA SER A 5 68.64 -3.72 17.31
C SER A 5 68.09 -3.47 18.75
N LEU A 6 67.16 -4.37 19.14
CA LEU A 6 67.20 -5.35 20.27
C LEU A 6 67.06 -4.95 21.76
N GLN A 7 66.13 -5.67 22.45
CA GLN A 7 66.35 -6.59 23.61
C GLN A 7 65.01 -7.32 23.93
N LEU A 8 64.81 -8.65 23.74
CA LEU A 8 65.24 -9.87 24.50
C LEU A 8 64.74 -9.90 25.98
N VAL A 9 63.72 -10.70 26.39
CA VAL A 9 63.65 -12.19 26.70
C VAL A 9 64.29 -12.50 28.09
N PRO A 10 63.92 -13.48 28.99
CA PRO A 10 63.24 -14.80 28.80
C PRO A 10 62.36 -15.44 29.95
N ASN A 11 61.88 -16.69 29.68
CA ASN A 11 61.82 -17.91 30.53
C ASN A 11 60.51 -18.29 31.28
N LEU A 12 59.83 -19.40 30.89
CA LEU A 12 59.93 -20.84 31.34
C LEU A 12 58.87 -21.12 32.44
N GLN A 13 58.07 -22.20 32.54
CA GLN A 13 57.98 -23.62 32.14
C GLN A 13 56.47 -24.02 32.28
N GLY A 14 55.89 -25.09 31.74
CA GLY A 14 56.42 -26.24 31.02
C GLY A 14 55.35 -27.32 30.71
N ALA A 15 55.79 -28.31 29.92
CA ALA A 15 55.30 -29.70 29.76
C ALA A 15 53.97 -29.98 28.98
N THR A 16 54.00 -30.37 27.69
CA THR A 16 54.13 -31.76 27.10
C THR A 16 52.94 -32.70 27.43
N CYS A 17 52.31 -33.49 26.55
CA CYS A 17 52.74 -34.15 25.31
C CYS A 17 51.54 -34.80 24.54
N ARG A 18 51.65 -34.86 23.20
CA ARG A 18 51.19 -35.89 22.22
C ARG A 18 49.76 -36.52 22.21
N ALA A 19 49.06 -36.23 21.11
CA ALA A 19 48.58 -37.12 20.03
C ALA A 19 47.90 -38.49 20.31
N ARG A 20 46.64 -38.67 19.89
CA ARG A 20 46.18 -39.52 18.74
C ARG A 20 44.66 -39.70 18.71
N HIS A 21 44.14 -39.84 17.48
CA HIS A 21 42.88 -40.45 17.02
C HIS A 21 41.91 -41.07 18.04
N THR A 22 40.61 -40.81 17.89
CA THR A 22 39.59 -41.74 17.30
C THR A 22 38.16 -41.23 17.57
N ARG A 23 37.24 -41.51 16.63
CA ARG A 23 35.78 -41.37 16.79
C ARG A 23 35.25 -42.33 17.86
N PRO A 24 34.08 -42.05 18.46
CA PRO A 24 32.93 -42.97 18.36
C PRO A 24 31.60 -42.20 18.18
N GLY A 25 30.51 -42.68 17.57
CA GLY A 25 30.01 -44.06 17.48
C GLY A 25 29.11 -44.36 18.68
N PHE A 26 27.80 -44.09 18.60
CA PHE A 26 26.83 -44.58 19.59
C PHE A 26 25.61 -45.21 18.92
N THR A 27 25.39 -46.45 19.30
CA THR A 27 24.40 -47.44 18.88
C THR A 27 23.09 -47.32 19.65
N LEU A 28 21.99 -47.70 18.97
CA LEU A 28 20.65 -47.94 19.52
C LEU A 28 20.65 -49.06 20.57
N HIS A 29 19.78 -48.92 21.59
CA HIS A 29 19.07 -50.05 22.17
C HIS A 29 17.63 -49.69 22.57
N SER A 30 16.77 -50.68 22.36
CA SER A 30 15.35 -50.83 22.61
C SER A 30 14.93 -50.74 24.09
N ASP A 31 13.70 -50.29 24.36
CA ASP A 31 12.65 -51.17 24.91
C ASP A 31 11.28 -50.50 25.06
N VAL A 32 10.25 -51.30 24.76
CA VAL A 32 8.82 -50.99 24.75
C VAL A 32 8.17 -51.58 26.01
N LYS A 33 7.20 -50.88 26.64
CA LYS A 33 5.90 -51.46 27.07
C LYS A 33 4.96 -50.51 27.85
N ASN A 34 3.67 -50.65 27.50
CA ASN A 34 2.43 -50.51 28.28
C ASN A 34 1.61 -49.20 28.25
N SER A 35 0.59 -49.16 27.36
CA SER A 35 -0.83 -48.99 27.74
C SER A 35 -1.78 -49.37 26.58
N LYS A 36 -3.04 -49.69 26.92
CA LYS A 36 -4.02 -50.59 26.24
C LYS A 36 -4.93 -49.93 25.16
N PRO A 37 -5.74 -50.72 24.42
CA PRO A 37 -6.12 -50.49 23.02
C PRO A 37 -7.61 -50.12 22.79
N GLN A 38 -7.90 -49.12 21.94
CA GLN A 38 -9.21 -49.04 21.27
C GLN A 38 -9.34 -48.21 19.98
N GLU A 39 -8.26 -47.93 19.25
CA GLU A 39 -8.35 -47.29 17.91
C GLU A 39 -7.30 -47.88 16.95
N ARG A 40 -7.54 -49.10 16.46
CA ARG A 40 -6.67 -49.80 15.49
C ARG A 40 -7.42 -50.37 14.29
N ILE A 41 -8.49 -49.71 13.86
CA ILE A 41 -9.18 -50.02 12.61
C ILE A 41 -9.59 -48.71 11.94
N GLU A 42 -8.61 -48.01 11.36
CA GLU A 42 -8.78 -46.98 10.30
C GLU A 42 -7.41 -46.56 9.71
N LEU A 43 -6.29 -46.87 10.38
CA LEU A 43 -4.94 -46.56 9.87
C LEU A 43 -4.31 -47.62 8.94
N MET A 44 -5.05 -48.65 8.53
CA MET A 44 -4.54 -49.78 7.72
C MET A 44 -5.17 -49.85 6.31
N ARG A 45 -5.58 -48.70 5.75
CA ARG A 45 -6.01 -48.59 4.33
C ARG A 45 -5.28 -47.52 3.52
N VAL A 46 -4.43 -46.69 4.14
CA VAL A 46 -3.70 -45.61 3.43
C VAL A 46 -2.29 -46.03 2.98
N SER A 47 -1.67 -47.01 3.65
CA SER A 47 -0.27 -47.39 3.36
C SER A 47 -0.05 -48.32 2.16
N VAL A 48 -1.12 -48.83 1.53
CA VAL A 48 -1.01 -49.73 0.36
C VAL A 48 -1.21 -48.99 -0.96
N ILE A 49 -1.84 -47.80 -0.94
CA ILE A 49 -2.07 -47.00 -2.16
C ILE A 49 -0.83 -46.15 -2.51
N LEU A 50 -0.02 -45.73 -1.53
CA LEU A 50 1.23 -45.00 -1.81
C LEU A 50 2.37 -45.85 -2.37
N ALA A 51 2.38 -47.16 -2.10
CA ALA A 51 3.48 -48.03 -2.53
C ALA A 51 3.40 -48.46 -4.02
N LEU A 52 2.25 -48.28 -4.66
CA LEU A 52 2.03 -48.65 -6.07
C LEU A 52 2.24 -47.48 -7.05
N ALA A 53 2.27 -46.23 -6.57
CA ALA A 53 2.55 -45.04 -7.40
C ALA A 53 4.06 -44.78 -7.62
N ALA A 54 4.93 -45.35 -6.78
CA ALA A 54 6.38 -45.13 -6.84
C ALA A 54 7.13 -46.05 -7.82
N ALA A 55 6.44 -46.99 -8.49
CA ALA A 55 7.09 -48.01 -9.33
C ALA A 55 6.87 -47.83 -10.86
N THR A 56 6.30 -46.70 -11.31
CA THR A 56 6.10 -46.43 -12.76
C THR A 56 6.73 -45.14 -13.26
N VAL A 57 7.49 -44.41 -12.44
CA VAL A 57 8.30 -43.26 -12.86
C VAL A 57 9.78 -43.62 -12.78
N SER A 58 10.20 -44.51 -13.67
CA SER A 58 11.62 -44.82 -13.90
C SER A 58 11.84 -45.06 -15.39
N ALA A 59 11.55 -44.03 -16.17
CA ALA A 59 12.11 -43.83 -17.50
C ALA A 59 12.15 -42.32 -17.78
N SER A 60 13.31 -41.81 -18.20
CA SER A 60 13.64 -40.40 -18.51
C SER A 60 13.96 -39.44 -17.35
N ALA A 61 14.87 -39.85 -16.46
CA ALA A 61 15.76 -38.89 -15.80
C ALA A 61 17.06 -38.83 -16.61
N SER A 62 17.10 -37.97 -17.63
CA SER A 62 18.38 -37.53 -18.19
C SER A 62 19.14 -36.74 -17.12
N SER A 63 20.40 -37.10 -16.94
CA SER A 63 21.32 -36.60 -15.91
C SER A 63 21.25 -35.09 -15.67
N LEU A 64 20.79 -34.68 -14.47
CA LEU A 64 21.13 -33.39 -13.91
C LEU A 64 22.65 -33.33 -13.68
N PRO A 65 23.36 -32.27 -14.10
CA PRO A 65 24.77 -32.09 -13.80
C PRO A 65 24.99 -32.09 -12.27
N GLU A 66 26.11 -32.66 -11.81
CA GLU A 66 26.54 -32.51 -10.42
C GLU A 66 26.68 -31.02 -10.07
N LEU A 67 25.82 -30.51 -9.17
CA LEU A 67 25.95 -29.16 -8.60
C LEU A 67 27.25 -29.07 -7.79
N THR A 68 28.35 -28.76 -8.47
CA THR A 68 29.63 -28.33 -7.89
C THR A 68 29.61 -26.81 -7.72
N SER A 69 30.33 -26.29 -6.74
CA SER A 69 30.18 -24.93 -6.17
C SER A 69 30.58 -23.74 -7.06
N SER A 70 30.65 -23.89 -8.39
CA SER A 70 30.93 -22.80 -9.34
C SER A 70 29.61 -22.21 -9.83
N GLY A 71 29.24 -21.03 -9.32
CA GLY A 71 27.99 -20.35 -9.67
C GLY A 71 28.05 -19.66 -11.03
N GLY A 72 26.95 -19.67 -11.76
CA GLY A 72 26.78 -19.14 -13.12
C GLY A 72 25.85 -20.06 -13.93
N TYR A 73 24.58 -20.22 -13.55
CA TYR A 73 23.75 -21.31 -14.11
C TYR A 73 22.60 -20.79 -14.99
N GLY A 74 22.89 -19.98 -16.00
CA GLY A 74 21.81 -19.44 -16.85
C GLY A 74 22.10 -19.38 -18.33
N TYR A 75 23.35 -19.35 -18.75
CA TYR A 75 23.69 -19.45 -20.17
C TYR A 75 23.76 -20.92 -20.59
N VAL A 76 22.99 -21.28 -21.61
CA VAL A 76 23.05 -22.59 -22.27
C VAL A 76 23.16 -22.34 -23.76
N ARG A 77 24.31 -22.69 -24.35
CA ARG A 77 24.59 -22.40 -25.75
C ARG A 77 23.66 -23.17 -26.69
N SER A 78 22.93 -22.46 -27.53
CA SER A 78 22.10 -23.07 -28.58
C SER A 78 22.98 -23.71 -29.66
N PRO A 79 22.68 -24.95 -30.12
CA PRO A 79 23.41 -25.57 -31.23
C PRO A 79 23.17 -24.84 -32.55
N ASP A 80 22.04 -24.14 -32.70
CA ASP A 80 21.71 -23.36 -33.89
C ASP A 80 22.33 -21.95 -33.82
N ARG A 81 23.44 -21.78 -34.53
CA ARG A 81 24.15 -20.50 -34.68
C ARG A 81 23.82 -19.79 -35.99
N SER A 82 22.69 -20.12 -36.64
CA SER A 82 22.21 -19.38 -37.81
C SER A 82 22.01 -17.90 -37.48
N VAL A 83 22.42 -17.02 -38.39
CA VAL A 83 22.29 -15.57 -38.28
C VAL A 83 21.36 -15.04 -39.37
N SER A 84 20.75 -13.89 -39.12
CA SER A 84 19.89 -13.19 -40.09
C SER A 84 20.40 -11.78 -40.24
N LEU A 85 21.24 -11.53 -41.27
CA LEU A 85 21.90 -10.25 -41.52
C LEU A 85 21.33 -9.60 -42.77
N THR A 86 20.96 -8.32 -42.67
CA THR A 86 20.41 -7.53 -43.78
C THR A 86 21.34 -6.39 -44.21
N SER A 87 22.32 -6.06 -43.37
CA SER A 87 23.30 -4.98 -43.58
C SER A 87 24.75 -5.47 -43.41
N PRO A 88 25.75 -4.77 -43.98
CA PRO A 88 27.16 -5.06 -43.73
C PRO A 88 27.50 -4.98 -42.24
N ARG A 89 28.43 -5.80 -41.76
CA ARG A 89 28.80 -5.76 -40.35
C ARG A 89 29.70 -4.55 -40.06
N PRO A 90 29.58 -3.91 -38.89
CA PRO A 90 30.39 -2.73 -38.54
C PRO A 90 31.90 -2.87 -38.76
N HIS A 91 32.47 -4.03 -38.48
CA HIS A 91 33.90 -4.28 -38.70
C HIS A 91 34.31 -4.38 -40.18
N ASP A 92 33.35 -4.50 -41.11
CA ASP A 92 33.63 -4.51 -42.55
C ASP A 92 33.87 -3.10 -43.11
N TYR A 93 33.39 -2.05 -42.42
CA TYR A 93 33.48 -0.65 -42.90
C TYR A 93 34.06 0.34 -41.88
N LEU A 94 34.16 -0.01 -40.59
CA LEU A 94 34.83 0.81 -39.60
C LEU A 94 36.29 0.38 -39.43
N ASP A 95 37.16 1.38 -39.43
CA ASP A 95 38.55 1.22 -39.06
C ASP A 95 38.69 1.34 -37.53
N VAL A 96 38.77 0.20 -36.85
CA VAL A 96 38.83 0.12 -35.38
C VAL A 96 40.00 0.91 -34.80
N SER A 97 41.10 1.07 -35.55
CA SER A 97 42.26 1.84 -35.11
C SER A 97 41.98 3.34 -34.94
N LYS A 98 40.89 3.84 -35.54
CA LYS A 98 40.44 5.23 -35.44
C LYS A 98 39.37 5.44 -34.38
N LEU A 99 38.87 4.37 -33.75
CA LEU A 99 37.90 4.49 -32.68
C LEU A 99 38.54 5.14 -31.44
N PRO A 100 37.76 5.88 -30.63
CA PRO A 100 38.28 6.48 -29.42
C PRO A 100 38.79 5.41 -28.44
N LYS A 101 39.86 5.75 -27.70
CA LYS A 101 40.44 4.86 -26.68
C LYS A 101 39.45 4.49 -25.58
N ASN A 102 38.55 5.42 -25.24
CA ASN A 102 37.49 5.24 -24.26
C ASN A 102 36.15 5.54 -24.92
N PHE A 103 35.18 4.66 -24.74
CA PHE A 103 33.83 4.83 -25.24
C PHE A 103 32.84 4.09 -24.37
N ASP A 104 31.76 4.75 -23.95
CA ASP A 104 30.85 4.20 -22.96
C ASP A 104 29.42 4.71 -23.16
N TRP A 105 28.50 3.81 -23.51
CA TRP A 105 27.08 4.15 -23.68
C TRP A 105 26.37 4.60 -22.39
N ARG A 106 27.02 4.41 -21.23
CA ARG A 106 26.56 5.00 -19.95
C ARG A 106 26.65 6.52 -19.94
N ASN A 107 27.53 7.10 -20.76
CA ASN A 107 27.70 8.53 -20.90
C ASN A 107 28.36 8.88 -22.25
N VAL A 108 27.53 9.23 -23.25
CA VAL A 108 27.98 9.79 -24.52
C VAL A 108 27.58 11.26 -24.56
N ASN A 109 28.57 12.14 -24.50
CA ASN A 109 28.37 13.61 -24.51
C ASN A 109 27.39 14.13 -23.44
N GLY A 110 27.32 13.48 -22.26
CA GLY A 110 26.40 13.86 -21.18
C GLY A 110 25.03 13.18 -21.26
N THR A 111 24.79 12.34 -22.26
CA THR A 111 23.56 11.55 -22.43
C THR A 111 23.81 10.08 -22.08
N ARG A 112 22.90 9.52 -21.29
CA ARG A 112 22.89 8.10 -20.92
C ARG A 112 21.94 7.35 -21.86
N TYR A 113 22.40 6.26 -22.46
CA TYR A 113 21.57 5.39 -23.31
C TYR A 113 21.27 4.02 -22.70
N VAL A 114 21.88 3.70 -21.55
CA VAL A 114 21.64 2.43 -20.87
C VAL A 114 20.42 2.52 -19.96
N SER A 115 19.62 1.45 -19.99
CA SER A 115 18.40 1.29 -19.21
C SER A 115 18.64 1.08 -17.70
N ILE A 116 17.61 0.80 -16.89
CA ILE A 116 17.69 0.51 -15.44
C ILE A 116 18.42 -0.79 -15.05
N SER A 117 19.19 -0.78 -13.95
CA SER A 117 19.76 -1.99 -13.37
C SER A 117 18.67 -2.98 -12.92
N ARG A 118 18.97 -4.27 -13.02
CA ARG A 118 18.00 -5.38 -12.85
C ARG A 118 18.57 -6.51 -12.00
N ASN A 119 17.70 -7.35 -11.43
CA ASN A 119 18.09 -8.48 -10.61
C ASN A 119 17.27 -9.73 -10.98
N GLN A 120 17.93 -10.73 -11.59
CA GLN A 120 17.33 -12.01 -12.00
C GLN A 120 17.13 -12.98 -10.83
N HIS A 121 17.71 -12.69 -9.66
CA HIS A 121 17.70 -13.60 -8.51
C HIS A 121 16.47 -13.41 -7.61
N ILE A 122 15.59 -12.45 -7.93
CA ILE A 122 14.42 -12.14 -7.11
C ILE A 122 13.17 -12.04 -8.00
N PRO A 123 11.97 -12.43 -7.52
CA PRO A 123 11.64 -12.81 -6.13
C PRO A 123 12.08 -14.22 -5.71
N HIS A 124 12.63 -15.00 -6.64
CA HIS A 124 13.31 -16.25 -6.38
C HIS A 124 14.38 -16.49 -7.46
N TYR A 125 15.25 -17.46 -7.25
CA TYR A 125 16.32 -17.73 -8.20
C TYR A 125 15.76 -18.27 -9.52
N CYS A 126 16.20 -17.68 -10.63
CA CYS A 126 15.95 -18.13 -11.99
C CYS A 126 17.20 -17.86 -12.85
N GLY A 127 17.68 -18.88 -13.57
CA GLY A 127 18.83 -18.83 -14.49
C GLY A 127 18.53 -18.08 -15.78
N SER A 128 18.01 -16.85 -15.68
CA SER A 128 17.46 -16.07 -16.80
C SER A 128 18.40 -14.99 -17.35
N CYS A 129 19.69 -15.03 -16.98
CA CYS A 129 20.69 -14.05 -17.41
C CYS A 129 20.71 -13.81 -18.93
N TRP A 130 20.49 -14.86 -19.72
CA TRP A 130 20.45 -14.81 -21.17
C TRP A 130 19.34 -13.88 -21.70
N SER A 131 18.14 -13.96 -21.11
CA SER A 131 17.00 -13.09 -21.43
C SER A 131 17.23 -11.65 -20.94
N PHE A 132 17.78 -11.47 -19.74
CA PHE A 132 18.12 -10.14 -19.21
C PHE A 132 19.19 -9.43 -20.06
N ALA A 133 20.25 -10.15 -20.45
CA ALA A 133 21.31 -9.62 -21.29
C ALA A 133 20.78 -9.22 -22.68
N ALA A 134 19.99 -10.08 -23.32
CA ALA A 134 19.42 -9.81 -24.64
C ALA A 134 18.47 -8.61 -24.62
N THR A 135 17.53 -8.57 -23.66
CA THR A 135 16.52 -7.50 -23.56
C THR A 135 17.10 -6.17 -23.12
N SER A 136 18.08 -6.15 -22.20
CA SER A 136 18.71 -4.91 -21.77
C SER A 136 19.59 -4.33 -22.90
N ALA A 137 20.38 -5.16 -23.58
CA ALA A 137 21.15 -4.71 -24.74
C ALA A 137 20.24 -4.18 -25.87
N LEU A 138 19.10 -4.83 -26.12
CA LEU A 138 18.15 -4.36 -27.13
C LEU A 138 17.45 -3.05 -26.73
N ALA A 139 17.06 -2.90 -25.47
CA ALA A 139 16.49 -1.66 -24.94
C ALA A 139 17.45 -0.48 -25.11
N ASP A 140 18.73 -0.68 -24.77
CA ASP A 140 19.78 0.33 -24.91
C ASP A 140 19.99 0.69 -26.40
N ARG A 141 19.94 -0.32 -27.29
CA ARG A 141 20.00 -0.12 -28.75
C ARG A 141 18.79 0.63 -29.30
N ILE A 142 17.60 0.40 -28.76
CA ILE A 142 16.39 1.14 -29.13
C ILE A 142 16.57 2.63 -28.81
N ALA A 143 17.08 2.97 -27.62
CA ALA A 143 17.36 4.35 -27.26
C ALA A 143 18.35 5.01 -28.23
N ILE A 144 19.42 4.30 -28.61
CA ILE A 144 20.43 4.77 -29.57
C ILE A 144 19.83 4.95 -30.98
N ALA A 145 18.97 4.02 -31.42
CA ALA A 145 18.35 4.07 -32.73
C ALA A 145 17.36 5.25 -32.85
N LYS A 146 16.51 5.44 -31.83
CA LYS A 146 15.56 6.56 -31.76
C LYS A 146 16.28 7.92 -31.81
N ASP A 147 17.37 8.07 -31.06
CA ASP A 147 18.17 9.30 -31.03
C ASP A 147 18.84 9.62 -32.37
N ARG A 148 19.30 8.59 -33.10
CA ARG A 148 19.92 8.75 -34.42
C ARG A 148 18.93 8.96 -35.56
N SER A 149 17.68 8.55 -35.38
CA SER A 149 16.60 8.62 -36.38
C SER A 149 15.39 9.44 -35.87
N PRO A 150 15.55 10.71 -35.44
CA PRO A 150 14.47 11.49 -34.82
C PRO A 150 13.30 11.79 -35.79
N GLY A 151 13.55 11.77 -37.10
CA GLY A 151 12.56 12.09 -38.13
C GLY A 151 11.44 11.05 -38.32
N ASN A 152 11.57 9.85 -37.74
CA ASN A 152 10.59 8.76 -37.84
C ASN A 152 9.70 8.64 -36.57
N LYS A 153 9.71 9.66 -35.71
CA LYS A 153 8.97 9.66 -34.43
C LYS A 153 7.44 9.62 -34.63
N PRO A 154 6.71 8.69 -33.99
CA PRO A 154 5.25 8.67 -33.98
C PRO A 154 4.65 9.93 -33.33
N SER A 155 3.45 10.34 -33.74
CA SER A 155 2.77 11.55 -33.24
C SER A 155 2.37 11.50 -31.76
N VAL A 156 2.22 10.30 -31.19
CA VAL A 156 1.78 10.07 -29.80
C VAL A 156 2.96 9.72 -28.88
N GLU A 157 4.17 9.57 -29.41
CA GLU A 157 5.29 9.07 -28.61
C GLU A 157 5.89 10.16 -27.71
N VAL A 158 6.04 9.76 -26.44
CA VAL A 158 6.73 10.48 -25.38
C VAL A 158 8.22 10.11 -25.37
N HIS A 159 9.12 11.09 -25.21
CA HIS A 159 10.57 10.79 -25.04
C HIS A 159 10.79 10.13 -23.67
N ARG A 160 10.89 8.79 -23.66
CA ARG A 160 10.96 7.99 -22.43
C ARG A 160 11.91 6.82 -22.59
N GLU A 161 12.28 6.22 -21.46
CA GLU A 161 13.01 4.95 -21.44
C GLU A 161 12.09 3.78 -21.87
N VAL A 162 12.64 2.86 -22.67
CA VAL A 162 11.96 1.61 -23.05
C VAL A 162 12.56 0.46 -22.24
N VAL A 163 11.72 -0.26 -21.51
CA VAL A 163 12.15 -1.35 -20.63
C VAL A 163 11.46 -2.64 -21.07
N LEU A 164 12.13 -3.46 -21.87
CA LEU A 164 11.57 -4.68 -22.48
C LEU A 164 11.36 -5.80 -21.46
N SER A 165 10.30 -6.59 -21.58
CA SER A 165 9.99 -7.69 -20.65
C SER A 165 10.86 -8.93 -20.91
N PRO A 166 11.82 -9.27 -20.03
CA PRO A 166 12.51 -10.56 -20.11
C PRO A 166 11.57 -11.73 -19.81
N GLN A 167 10.49 -11.49 -19.06
CA GLN A 167 9.54 -12.51 -18.63
C GLN A 167 8.81 -13.14 -19.81
N VAL A 168 8.43 -12.37 -20.84
CA VAL A 168 7.77 -12.91 -22.03
C VAL A 168 8.66 -13.92 -22.75
N ILE A 169 9.97 -13.65 -22.83
CA ILE A 169 10.92 -14.60 -23.42
C ILE A 169 10.97 -15.90 -22.60
N LEU A 170 11.03 -15.80 -21.26
CA LEU A 170 10.98 -16.97 -20.37
C LEU A 170 9.67 -17.77 -20.47
N ASN A 171 8.56 -17.08 -20.76
CA ASN A 171 7.26 -17.72 -20.90
C ASN A 171 7.11 -18.43 -22.26
N CYS A 172 7.68 -17.85 -23.31
CA CYS A 172 7.26 -18.13 -24.68
C CYS A 172 8.35 -18.65 -25.61
N ASP A 173 9.63 -18.44 -25.31
CA ASP A 173 10.70 -19.07 -26.08
C ASP A 173 10.83 -20.53 -25.68
N LYS A 174 10.16 -21.41 -26.44
CA LYS A 174 10.16 -22.86 -26.20
C LYS A 174 11.42 -23.57 -26.70
N LYS A 175 12.37 -22.86 -27.32
CA LYS A 175 13.64 -23.46 -27.77
C LYS A 175 14.70 -23.42 -26.68
N ASP A 176 14.72 -22.34 -25.91
CA ASP A 176 15.47 -22.27 -24.67
C ASP A 176 14.69 -22.94 -23.52
N ASN A 177 15.27 -22.98 -22.32
CA ASN A 177 14.73 -23.70 -21.17
C ASN A 177 14.28 -22.76 -20.04
N GLY A 178 13.76 -21.57 -20.38
CA GLY A 178 13.26 -20.58 -19.43
C GLY A 178 14.23 -20.33 -18.27
N CYS A 179 13.83 -20.67 -17.04
CA CYS A 179 14.66 -20.48 -15.84
C CYS A 179 15.82 -21.46 -15.70
N HIS A 180 15.84 -22.57 -16.44
CA HIS A 180 16.98 -23.50 -16.49
C HIS A 180 18.02 -23.12 -17.55
N GLY A 181 17.86 -21.96 -18.19
CA GLY A 181 18.87 -21.32 -19.02
C GLY A 181 18.56 -21.28 -20.52
N GLY A 182 19.35 -20.50 -21.25
CA GLY A 182 19.14 -20.23 -22.68
C GLY A 182 20.26 -19.44 -23.33
N ASP A 183 20.05 -19.02 -24.57
CA ASP A 183 21.05 -18.36 -25.43
C ASP A 183 20.56 -16.99 -25.91
N GLN A 184 21.39 -15.95 -25.77
CA GLN A 184 21.03 -14.59 -26.18
C GLN A 184 20.78 -14.48 -27.70
N LEU A 185 21.43 -15.32 -28.53
CA LEU A 185 21.16 -15.38 -29.97
C LEU A 185 19.78 -15.96 -30.28
N GLU A 186 19.37 -17.00 -29.54
CA GLU A 186 18.02 -17.58 -29.69
C GLU A 186 16.95 -16.59 -29.21
N ALA A 187 17.21 -15.87 -28.12
CA ALA A 187 16.35 -14.77 -27.70
C ALA A 187 16.13 -13.73 -28.82
N TYR A 188 17.17 -13.31 -29.54
CA TYR A 188 17.01 -12.41 -30.68
C TYR A 188 16.25 -13.04 -31.86
N ARG A 189 16.44 -14.34 -32.11
CA ARG A 189 15.66 -15.08 -33.11
C ARG A 189 14.18 -15.13 -32.73
N TYR A 190 13.86 -15.33 -31.45
CA TYR A 190 12.51 -15.24 -30.91
C TYR A 190 11.93 -13.84 -31.11
N ILE A 191 12.67 -12.79 -30.73
CA ILE A 191 12.23 -11.39 -30.84
C ILE A 191 12.01 -11.00 -32.31
N GLN A 192 12.81 -11.49 -33.26
CA GLN A 192 12.60 -11.24 -34.69
C GLN A 192 11.23 -11.75 -35.14
N LYS A 193 10.84 -12.94 -34.68
CA LYS A 193 9.63 -13.63 -35.13
C LYS A 193 8.38 -13.14 -34.40
N ASN A 194 8.44 -13.00 -33.07
CA ASN A 194 7.25 -12.83 -32.23
C ASN A 194 7.15 -11.43 -31.61
N GLY A 195 8.26 -10.69 -31.58
CA GLY A 195 8.40 -9.45 -30.85
C GLY A 195 8.39 -9.65 -29.34
N VAL A 196 8.66 -8.58 -28.59
CA VAL A 196 8.60 -8.57 -27.12
C VAL A 196 7.98 -7.24 -26.64
N PRO A 197 7.03 -7.26 -25.70
CA PRO A 197 6.46 -6.05 -25.14
C PRO A 197 7.35 -5.49 -24.01
N GLU A 198 6.94 -4.36 -23.44
CA GLU A 198 7.60 -3.77 -22.28
C GLU A 198 7.22 -4.48 -20.98
N GLU A 199 8.02 -4.26 -19.93
CA GLU A 199 7.82 -4.87 -18.62
C GLU A 199 6.50 -4.44 -17.94
N GLY A 200 5.90 -3.34 -18.40
CA GLY A 200 4.54 -2.93 -18.03
C GLY A 200 3.43 -3.88 -18.54
N CYS A 201 3.71 -4.73 -19.53
CA CYS A 201 2.81 -5.79 -20.00
C CYS A 201 2.95 -7.07 -19.17
N GLN A 202 4.19 -7.45 -18.85
CA GLN A 202 4.46 -8.66 -18.12
C GLN A 202 5.70 -8.47 -17.24
N ARG A 203 5.49 -8.49 -15.92
CA ARG A 203 6.51 -8.23 -14.91
C ARG A 203 7.41 -9.43 -14.72
N TYR A 204 8.66 -9.19 -14.34
CA TYR A 204 9.55 -10.28 -14.00
C TYR A 204 9.08 -11.00 -12.73
N ALA A 205 8.70 -12.27 -12.87
CA ALA A 205 8.20 -13.13 -11.81
C ALA A 205 9.18 -14.25 -11.44
N ALA A 206 10.34 -14.32 -12.12
CA ALA A 206 11.36 -15.37 -11.99
C ALA A 206 10.83 -16.80 -12.28
N THR A 207 9.80 -16.90 -13.11
CA THR A 207 9.25 -18.17 -13.62
C THR A 207 9.42 -18.26 -15.13
N GLY A 208 9.16 -19.42 -15.73
CA GLY A 208 9.19 -19.62 -17.17
C GLY A 208 8.32 -20.80 -17.58
N HIS A 209 8.38 -21.15 -18.87
CA HIS A 209 7.60 -22.29 -19.36
C HIS A 209 8.04 -23.64 -18.79
N ASP A 210 9.29 -23.71 -18.38
CA ASP A 210 9.92 -24.81 -17.68
C ASP A 210 9.46 -24.92 -16.21
N THR A 211 8.88 -23.85 -15.66
CA THR A 211 8.38 -23.79 -14.28
C THR A 211 6.85 -23.59 -14.19
N GLY A 212 6.12 -23.82 -15.30
CA GLY A 212 4.66 -23.88 -15.31
C GLY A 212 3.95 -22.85 -16.19
N ASN A 213 4.63 -21.86 -16.75
CA ASN A 213 3.98 -20.86 -17.61
C ASN A 213 3.68 -21.44 -19.00
N THR A 214 2.57 -21.06 -19.61
CA THR A 214 2.08 -21.76 -20.82
C THR A 214 2.31 -21.00 -22.13
N CYS A 215 2.65 -19.71 -22.07
CA CYS A 215 2.65 -18.78 -23.22
C CYS A 215 1.25 -18.58 -23.80
N THR A 216 0.27 -18.35 -22.94
CA THR A 216 -1.03 -17.80 -23.32
C THR A 216 -0.93 -16.30 -23.53
N ASP A 217 -1.98 -15.65 -24.04
CA ASP A 217 -2.01 -14.19 -24.18
C ASP A 217 -1.81 -13.46 -22.84
N LEU A 218 -2.26 -14.07 -21.73
CA LEU A 218 -2.03 -13.59 -20.37
C LEU A 218 -0.53 -13.64 -20.00
N ASP A 219 0.19 -14.65 -20.49
CA ASP A 219 1.63 -14.79 -20.28
C ASP A 219 2.46 -13.80 -21.15
N ILE A 220 1.84 -13.03 -22.04
CA ILE A 220 2.49 -12.05 -22.93
C ILE A 220 2.23 -10.61 -22.46
N CYS A 221 0.96 -10.25 -22.26
CA CYS A 221 0.59 -8.95 -21.72
C CYS A 221 -0.68 -9.11 -20.87
N GLU A 222 -0.54 -8.92 -19.57
CA GLU A 222 -1.64 -9.02 -18.63
C GLU A 222 -2.00 -7.67 -18.00
N ASN A 223 -3.23 -7.61 -17.51
CA ASN A 223 -3.68 -6.58 -16.60
C ASN A 223 -4.60 -7.24 -15.58
N CYS A 224 -4.57 -6.78 -14.34
CA CYS A 224 -5.46 -7.29 -13.30
C CYS A 224 -6.26 -6.16 -12.66
N LEU A 225 -7.57 -6.32 -12.65
CA LEU A 225 -8.49 -5.40 -11.99
C LEU A 225 -9.18 -6.10 -10.81
N PRO A 226 -9.61 -5.36 -9.78
CA PRO A 226 -10.20 -5.97 -8.59
C PRO A 226 -11.47 -6.78 -8.88
N SER A 227 -12.31 -6.26 -9.79
CA SER A 227 -13.59 -6.85 -10.17
C SER A 227 -13.49 -7.95 -11.23
N LYS A 228 -12.44 -7.91 -12.07
CA LYS A 228 -12.29 -8.79 -13.24
C LYS A 228 -11.25 -9.89 -13.04
N GLY A 229 -10.39 -9.79 -12.04
CA GLY A 229 -9.18 -10.60 -11.95
C GLY A 229 -8.18 -10.22 -13.04
N CYS A 230 -7.22 -11.11 -13.32
CA CYS A 230 -6.23 -10.94 -14.37
C CYS A 230 -6.79 -11.38 -15.73
N PHE A 231 -6.54 -10.58 -16.77
CA PHE A 231 -6.98 -10.84 -18.13
C PHE A 231 -5.90 -10.42 -19.14
N PRO A 232 -5.86 -11.05 -20.33
CA PRO A 232 -4.96 -10.62 -21.39
C PRO A 232 -5.33 -9.24 -21.89
N GLN A 233 -4.36 -8.35 -22.00
CA GLN A 233 -4.55 -7.03 -22.57
C GLN A 233 -4.68 -7.16 -24.09
N LYS A 234 -5.78 -6.64 -24.65
CA LYS A 234 -6.08 -6.79 -26.09
C LYS A 234 -5.13 -6.01 -26.97
N THR A 235 -4.85 -4.75 -26.62
CA THR A 235 -4.01 -3.85 -27.42
C THR A 235 -2.80 -3.39 -26.62
N TYR A 236 -1.60 -3.59 -27.18
CA TYR A 236 -0.33 -3.21 -26.59
C TYR A 236 0.79 -3.20 -27.65
N ASP A 237 1.94 -2.64 -27.29
CA ASP A 237 3.09 -2.48 -28.17
C ASP A 237 4.08 -3.65 -28.08
N LYS A 238 4.65 -4.04 -29.23
CA LYS A 238 5.76 -4.99 -29.33
C LYS A 238 6.95 -4.40 -30.08
N TYR A 239 8.15 -4.74 -29.61
CA TYR A 239 9.42 -4.40 -30.24
C TYR A 239 10.00 -5.63 -30.94
N TYR A 240 10.59 -5.41 -32.12
CA TYR A 240 11.15 -6.45 -32.97
C TYR A 240 12.61 -6.14 -33.30
N VAL A 241 13.35 -7.16 -33.73
CA VAL A 241 14.67 -6.97 -34.37
C VAL A 241 14.55 -7.20 -35.87
N SER A 242 15.25 -6.37 -36.66
CA SER A 242 15.32 -6.50 -38.12
C SER A 242 16.34 -7.55 -38.53
N GLU A 243 17.48 -7.55 -37.85
CA GLU A 243 18.57 -8.51 -38.03
C GLU A 243 19.18 -8.90 -36.69
N TYR A 244 19.78 -10.08 -36.65
CA TYR A 244 20.51 -10.57 -35.49
C TYR A 244 21.72 -11.41 -35.93
N GLY A 245 22.76 -11.41 -35.11
CA GLY A 245 23.98 -12.13 -35.42
C GLY A 245 24.93 -12.24 -34.25
N THR A 246 26.12 -12.75 -34.53
CA THR A 246 27.20 -12.91 -33.55
C THR A 246 28.39 -12.01 -33.87
N THR A 247 29.12 -11.65 -32.83
CA THR A 247 30.37 -10.89 -32.92
C THR A 247 31.38 -11.49 -31.94
N LEU A 248 32.66 -11.48 -32.30
CA LEU A 248 33.71 -12.13 -31.53
C LEU A 248 35.05 -11.40 -31.67
N GLY A 249 35.84 -11.46 -30.61
CA GLY A 249 37.12 -10.78 -30.52
C GLY A 249 37.01 -9.27 -30.36
N GLU A 250 38.09 -8.69 -29.85
CA GLU A 250 38.16 -7.28 -29.45
C GLU A 250 37.69 -6.32 -30.55
N GLN A 251 38.24 -6.45 -31.75
CA GLN A 251 37.99 -5.49 -32.84
C GLN A 251 36.53 -5.53 -33.34
N GLN A 252 35.94 -6.72 -33.50
CA GLN A 252 34.57 -6.82 -34.00
C GLN A 252 33.57 -6.34 -32.95
N MET A 253 33.82 -6.64 -31.67
CA MET A 253 33.01 -6.17 -30.56
C MET A 253 33.04 -4.63 -30.45
N MET A 254 34.24 -4.01 -30.51
CA MET A 254 34.37 -2.55 -30.49
C MET A 254 33.60 -1.89 -31.63
N ALA A 255 33.76 -2.40 -32.87
CA ALA A 255 33.06 -1.89 -34.04
C ALA A 255 31.54 -2.01 -33.89
N GLU A 256 31.06 -3.15 -33.41
CA GLU A 256 29.63 -3.41 -33.19
C GLU A 256 29.03 -2.48 -32.14
N ILE A 257 29.69 -2.35 -30.98
CA ILE A 257 29.25 -1.50 -29.88
C ILE A 257 29.21 -0.03 -30.30
N TYR A 258 30.26 0.45 -30.96
CA TYR A 258 30.33 1.85 -31.42
C TYR A 258 29.23 2.18 -32.45
N ALA A 259 29.10 1.31 -33.45
CA ALA A 259 28.23 1.55 -34.58
C ALA A 259 26.77 1.36 -34.24
N ARG A 260 26.41 0.41 -33.36
CA ARG A 260 25.03 -0.04 -33.20
C ARG A 260 24.56 -0.20 -31.76
N GLY A 261 25.42 0.00 -30.77
CA GLY A 261 25.04 -0.08 -29.36
C GLY A 261 25.42 -1.41 -28.68
N PRO A 262 25.11 -1.55 -27.38
CA PRO A 262 25.53 -2.67 -26.55
C PRO A 262 25.25 -4.06 -27.13
N ILE A 263 26.05 -5.04 -26.74
CA ILE A 263 25.93 -6.44 -27.17
C ILE A 263 25.75 -7.36 -25.97
N ALA A 264 25.13 -8.51 -26.17
CA ALA A 264 24.98 -9.53 -25.14
C ALA A 264 26.10 -10.57 -25.29
N CYS A 265 26.87 -10.84 -24.25
CA CYS A 265 28.00 -11.78 -24.29
C CYS A 265 27.88 -12.82 -23.19
N SER A 266 28.62 -13.92 -23.33
CA SER A 266 28.71 -14.97 -22.32
C SER A 266 30.07 -14.98 -21.64
N VAL A 267 30.08 -15.28 -20.34
CA VAL A 267 31.27 -15.31 -19.48
C VAL A 267 31.24 -16.55 -18.60
N ALA A 268 32.41 -17.03 -18.20
CA ALA A 268 32.58 -18.02 -17.15
C ALA A 268 32.58 -17.32 -15.80
N VAL A 269 31.71 -17.74 -14.87
CA VAL A 269 31.67 -17.13 -13.54
C VAL A 269 32.55 -17.92 -12.57
N THR A 270 33.63 -17.26 -12.13
CA THR A 270 34.56 -17.80 -11.14
C THR A 270 34.23 -17.31 -9.72
N ASP A 271 34.84 -17.93 -8.72
CA ASP A 271 34.73 -17.50 -7.32
C ASP A 271 35.13 -16.02 -7.11
N ASP A 272 36.09 -15.52 -7.89
CA ASP A 272 36.53 -14.13 -7.84
C ASP A 272 35.56 -13.22 -8.58
N PHE A 273 34.93 -13.70 -9.66
CA PHE A 273 33.84 -12.98 -10.33
C PHE A 273 32.67 -12.74 -9.37
N LEU A 274 32.26 -13.75 -8.60
CA LEU A 274 31.18 -13.62 -7.60
C LEU A 274 31.50 -12.58 -6.53
N LYS A 275 32.76 -12.48 -6.11
CA LYS A 275 33.24 -11.57 -5.04
C LYS A 275 33.62 -10.17 -5.54
N TYR A 276 33.50 -9.92 -6.84
CA TYR A 276 33.90 -8.65 -7.43
C TYR A 276 33.16 -7.47 -6.77
N SER A 277 33.93 -6.43 -6.44
CA SER A 277 33.42 -5.21 -5.79
C SER A 277 33.99 -3.92 -6.39
N GLY A 278 34.91 -4.00 -7.35
CA GLY A 278 35.48 -2.84 -8.02
C GLY A 278 36.85 -3.09 -8.66
N GLY A 279 37.25 -2.17 -9.55
CA GLY A 279 38.53 -2.20 -10.27
C GLY A 279 38.46 -2.95 -11.61
N ILE A 280 39.61 -3.16 -12.26
CA ILE A 280 39.67 -3.95 -13.49
C ILE A 280 39.82 -5.42 -13.11
N PHE A 281 38.76 -6.19 -13.33
CA PHE A 281 38.72 -7.64 -13.12
C PHE A 281 39.63 -8.35 -14.13
N ASP A 282 40.42 -9.30 -13.62
CA ASP A 282 41.40 -10.05 -14.39
C ASP A 282 41.56 -11.43 -13.74
N ASP A 283 40.72 -12.37 -14.16
CA ASP A 283 40.72 -13.73 -13.65
C ASP A 283 42.01 -14.48 -14.04
N LYS A 284 42.60 -15.19 -13.07
CA LYS A 284 43.86 -15.93 -13.25
C LYS A 284 43.68 -17.44 -13.33
N THR A 285 42.45 -17.92 -13.34
CA THR A 285 42.12 -19.36 -13.38
C THR A 285 42.11 -19.92 -14.79
N ASN A 286 42.13 -19.06 -15.82
CA ASN A 286 41.92 -19.42 -17.23
C ASN A 286 40.58 -20.10 -17.49
N ALA A 287 39.56 -19.79 -16.70
CA ALA A 287 38.20 -20.26 -16.97
C ALA A 287 37.73 -19.76 -18.34
N THR A 288 37.21 -20.66 -19.17
CA THR A 288 36.64 -20.32 -20.50
C THR A 288 35.33 -21.06 -20.76
N GLU A 289 34.89 -21.91 -19.84
CA GLU A 289 33.60 -22.58 -19.90
C GLU A 289 32.52 -21.59 -19.48
N VAL A 290 31.95 -20.89 -20.46
CA VAL A 290 30.97 -19.83 -20.22
C VAL A 290 29.62 -20.40 -19.77
N ASP A 291 29.05 -19.77 -18.75
CA ASP A 291 27.87 -20.28 -18.02
C ASP A 291 26.91 -19.16 -17.58
N HIS A 292 27.31 -17.89 -17.78
CA HIS A 292 26.52 -16.71 -17.49
C HIS A 292 26.49 -15.74 -18.66
N ALA A 293 25.38 -15.00 -18.79
CA ALA A 293 25.17 -14.02 -19.84
C ALA A 293 25.12 -12.61 -19.25
N ILE A 294 25.81 -11.68 -19.92
CA ILE A 294 25.99 -10.28 -19.51
C ILE A 294 25.81 -9.36 -20.72
N SER A 295 25.79 -8.05 -20.50
CA SER A 295 25.82 -7.08 -21.61
C SER A 295 27.09 -6.23 -21.56
N ILE A 296 27.76 -6.07 -22.70
CA ILE A 296 28.92 -5.17 -22.86
C ILE A 296 28.46 -3.88 -23.52
N VAL A 297 28.71 -2.75 -22.86
CA VAL A 297 28.20 -1.43 -23.26
C VAL A 297 29.28 -0.47 -23.72
N GLY A 298 30.57 -0.82 -23.56
CA GLY A 298 31.66 0.11 -23.84
C GLY A 298 33.01 -0.46 -23.45
N TRP A 299 34.05 0.36 -23.60
CA TRP A 299 35.44 0.03 -23.26
C TRP A 299 36.20 1.27 -22.78
N GLY A 300 37.32 1.02 -22.13
CA GLY A 300 38.27 2.08 -21.80
C GLY A 300 39.69 1.56 -21.55
N GLU A 301 40.54 2.45 -21.06
CA GLU A 301 41.91 2.18 -20.66
C GLU A 301 42.22 2.98 -19.38
N GLU A 302 42.60 2.30 -18.30
CA GLU A 302 43.03 2.93 -17.04
C GLU A 302 44.43 2.42 -16.69
N GLY A 303 45.38 3.33 -16.43
CA GLY A 303 46.75 2.95 -16.09
C GLY A 303 47.47 2.12 -17.16
N GLY A 304 47.08 2.24 -18.44
CA GLY A 304 47.60 1.43 -19.54
C GLY A 304 46.96 0.05 -19.67
N VAL A 305 45.98 -0.30 -18.81
CA VAL A 305 45.25 -1.55 -18.85
C VAL A 305 43.91 -1.32 -19.57
N PRO A 306 43.70 -1.91 -20.76
CA PRO A 306 42.43 -1.83 -21.45
C PRO A 306 41.37 -2.69 -20.76
N TYR A 307 40.13 -2.21 -20.72
CA TYR A 307 39.00 -2.91 -20.12
C TYR A 307 37.71 -2.78 -20.96
N TRP A 308 36.81 -3.74 -20.79
CA TRP A 308 35.41 -3.68 -21.17
C TRP A 308 34.55 -3.19 -20.01
N VAL A 309 33.44 -2.52 -20.33
CA VAL A 309 32.40 -2.14 -19.38
C VAL A 309 31.25 -3.14 -19.49
N LEU A 310 31.04 -3.89 -18.42
CA LEU A 310 30.08 -4.99 -18.31
C LEU A 310 28.91 -4.59 -17.41
N ARG A 311 27.70 -4.91 -17.88
CA ARG A 311 26.45 -4.88 -17.12
C ARG A 311 26.07 -6.27 -16.67
N ASN A 312 25.75 -6.43 -15.39
CA ASN A 312 25.25 -7.68 -14.83
C ASN A 312 23.75 -7.58 -14.46
N SER A 313 23.15 -8.70 -14.09
CA SER A 313 21.73 -8.85 -13.71
C SER A 313 21.57 -9.38 -12.28
N TRP A 314 22.49 -9.03 -11.37
CA TRP A 314 22.49 -9.47 -9.97
C TRP A 314 22.18 -8.35 -8.98
N GLY A 315 21.58 -7.26 -9.47
CA GLY A 315 21.22 -6.10 -8.68
C GLY A 315 22.34 -5.11 -8.41
N SER A 316 21.95 -3.93 -7.94
CA SER A 316 22.85 -2.77 -7.73
C SER A 316 23.84 -2.97 -6.58
N PHE A 317 23.61 -3.93 -5.69
CA PHE A 317 24.51 -4.22 -4.57
C PHE A 317 25.74 -5.06 -4.96
N TRP A 318 25.78 -5.62 -6.17
CA TRP A 318 26.92 -6.39 -6.67
C TRP A 318 27.87 -5.52 -7.49
N GLY A 319 29.18 -5.71 -7.37
CA GLY A 319 30.18 -5.00 -8.17
C GLY A 319 30.16 -3.48 -8.01
N GLU A 320 30.36 -2.77 -9.12
CA GLU A 320 30.28 -1.31 -9.22
C GLU A 320 28.84 -0.91 -9.57
N GLU A 321 27.93 -0.99 -8.60
CA GLU A 321 26.49 -0.65 -8.76
C GLU A 321 25.71 -1.55 -9.75
N GLY A 322 26.07 -2.84 -9.82
CA GLY A 322 25.57 -3.83 -10.78
C GLY A 322 26.45 -3.99 -12.02
N TRP A 323 27.60 -3.33 -12.06
CA TRP A 323 28.50 -3.28 -13.21
C TRP A 323 29.90 -3.77 -12.86
N MET A 324 30.69 -4.08 -13.89
CA MET A 324 32.07 -4.52 -13.76
C MET A 324 32.93 -3.93 -14.86
N ARG A 325 34.19 -3.65 -14.54
CA ARG A 325 35.23 -3.42 -15.56
C ARG A 325 36.09 -4.67 -15.63
N ILE A 326 36.28 -5.21 -16.83
CA ILE A 326 37.00 -6.47 -17.03
C ILE A 326 38.06 -6.31 -18.11
N ILE A 327 39.25 -6.88 -17.91
CA ILE A 327 40.38 -6.75 -18.83
C ILE A 327 39.99 -7.14 -20.27
N ARG A 328 40.42 -6.32 -21.23
CA ARG A 328 40.07 -6.42 -22.65
C ARG A 328 41.26 -6.87 -23.50
N GLY A 329 40.99 -7.61 -24.58
CA GLY A 329 41.97 -8.06 -25.58
C GLY A 329 42.65 -9.40 -25.26
N VAL A 330 42.26 -10.05 -24.16
CA VAL A 330 42.85 -11.33 -23.70
C VAL A 330 41.83 -12.44 -23.55
N ASN A 331 40.58 -12.23 -23.97
CA ASN A 331 39.48 -13.17 -23.81
C ASN A 331 39.33 -13.73 -22.36
N ASN A 332 39.50 -12.86 -21.36
CA ASN A 332 39.37 -13.25 -19.95
C ASN A 332 37.96 -13.80 -19.68
N VAL A 333 37.86 -14.88 -18.90
CA VAL A 333 36.62 -15.64 -18.65
C VAL A 333 35.82 -16.03 -19.90
N GLY A 334 36.46 -16.11 -21.08
CA GLY A 334 35.79 -16.44 -22.35
C GLY A 334 34.92 -15.34 -22.94
N LEU A 335 34.96 -14.11 -22.39
CA LEU A 335 34.08 -13.00 -22.72
C LEU A 335 34.03 -12.64 -24.22
N GLU A 336 35.18 -12.70 -24.90
CA GLU A 336 35.33 -12.27 -26.29
C GLU A 336 35.04 -13.41 -27.29
N GLY A 337 34.62 -14.59 -26.80
CA GLY A 337 34.38 -15.77 -27.61
C GLY A 337 32.96 -15.92 -28.14
N GLU A 338 31.96 -15.52 -27.36
CA GLU A 338 30.53 -15.70 -27.69
C GLU A 338 29.73 -14.45 -27.32
N CYS A 339 29.50 -13.57 -28.30
CA CYS A 339 28.58 -12.45 -28.19
C CYS A 339 27.55 -12.46 -29.31
N ALA A 340 26.34 -12.00 -28.99
CA ALA A 340 25.22 -11.84 -29.88
C ALA A 340 24.71 -10.40 -29.87
N PHE A 341 24.09 -10.00 -30.98
CA PHE A 341 23.49 -8.69 -31.14
C PHE A 341 22.16 -8.80 -31.90
N GLY A 342 21.21 -7.94 -31.54
CA GLY A 342 19.97 -7.72 -32.28
C GLY A 342 19.88 -6.25 -32.69
N VAL A 343 19.55 -5.96 -33.95
CA VAL A 343 19.35 -4.59 -34.42
C VAL A 343 17.87 -4.27 -34.33
N PRO A 344 17.46 -3.20 -33.63
CA PRO A 344 16.06 -2.81 -33.56
C PRO A 344 15.45 -2.68 -34.96
N LYS A 345 14.24 -3.19 -35.14
CA LYS A 345 13.43 -2.95 -36.34
C LYS A 345 12.83 -1.54 -36.27
N ASP A 346 12.51 -0.96 -37.42
CA ASP A 346 11.73 0.29 -37.53
C ASP A 346 12.33 1.43 -36.68
N ASP A 347 13.66 1.59 -36.70
CA ASP A 347 14.43 2.56 -35.91
C ASP A 347 14.21 2.48 -34.39
N GLY A 348 13.75 1.34 -33.88
CA GLY A 348 13.45 1.13 -32.47
C GLY A 348 12.04 1.56 -32.06
N TRP A 349 11.18 1.90 -33.01
CA TRP A 349 9.76 2.18 -32.75
C TRP A 349 8.96 0.89 -32.56
N PRO A 350 8.01 0.86 -31.61
CA PRO A 350 7.16 -0.31 -31.42
C PRO A 350 6.16 -0.49 -32.57
N THR A 351 5.68 -1.72 -32.73
CA THR A 351 4.50 -2.04 -33.53
C THR A 351 3.32 -2.31 -32.58
N PRO A 352 2.22 -1.53 -32.67
CA PRO A 352 0.99 -1.84 -31.94
C PRO A 352 0.40 -3.17 -32.42
N VAL A 353 -0.06 -3.99 -31.49
CA VAL A 353 -0.69 -5.29 -31.76
C VAL A 353 -2.04 -5.34 -31.06
N THR A 354 -3.05 -5.85 -31.76
CA THR A 354 -4.38 -6.16 -31.19
C THR A 354 -4.65 -7.65 -31.33
N ILE A 355 -4.98 -8.31 -30.22
CA ILE A 355 -5.35 -9.73 -30.19
C ILE A 355 -6.86 -9.85 -30.46
N GLY A 356 -7.26 -10.62 -31.47
CA GLY A 356 -8.65 -11.03 -31.68
C GLY A 356 -9.36 -10.59 -32.97
N ASP A 357 -8.69 -10.51 -34.13
CA ASP A 357 -9.36 -10.35 -35.45
C ASP A 357 -10.13 -11.62 -35.90
N GLN A 358 -11.01 -12.14 -35.03
CA GLN A 358 -12.20 -12.86 -35.46
C GLN A 358 -13.39 -12.07 -34.92
N GLU A 359 -14.31 -11.72 -35.82
CA GLU A 359 -15.60 -11.09 -35.51
C GLU A 359 -16.37 -11.92 -34.46
N GLU A 360 -16.07 -11.74 -33.19
CA GLU A 360 -17.05 -11.92 -32.14
C GLU A 360 -17.76 -10.56 -32.05
N GLU A 361 -18.98 -10.53 -32.60
CA GLU A 361 -19.95 -9.48 -32.28
C GLU A 361 -19.88 -9.24 -30.77
N GLU A 362 -19.46 -8.04 -30.37
CA GLU A 362 -19.62 -7.59 -28.99
C GLU A 362 -21.11 -7.73 -28.70
N GLU A 363 -21.51 -8.75 -27.95
CA GLU A 363 -22.74 -8.70 -27.18
C GLU A 363 -22.56 -7.48 -26.27
N VAL A 364 -23.10 -6.36 -26.72
CA VAL A 364 -23.37 -5.21 -25.90
C VAL A 364 -24.32 -5.72 -24.83
N ILE A 365 -23.77 -6.06 -23.67
CA ILE A 365 -24.55 -6.17 -22.44
C ILE A 365 -25.02 -4.74 -22.15
N GLU A 366 -26.13 -4.35 -22.76
CA GLU A 366 -26.96 -3.27 -22.26
C GLU A 366 -27.34 -3.64 -20.82
N ASP A 367 -27.07 -2.71 -19.91
CA ASP A 367 -27.50 -2.72 -18.52
C ASP A 367 -26.81 -3.75 -17.59
N ALA A 368 -25.48 -3.71 -17.53
CA ALA A 368 -24.84 -3.86 -16.23
C ALA A 368 -24.91 -2.47 -15.55
N GLU A 369 -25.79 -2.32 -14.55
CA GLU A 369 -25.71 -1.22 -13.59
C GLU A 369 -24.24 -1.05 -13.18
N PRO A 370 -23.74 0.20 -13.00
CA PRO A 370 -22.38 0.40 -12.54
C PRO A 370 -22.26 -0.28 -11.19
N VAL A 371 -21.65 -1.47 -11.18
CA VAL A 371 -21.23 -2.12 -9.96
C VAL A 371 -20.13 -1.21 -9.44
N GLU A 372 -20.50 -0.30 -8.53
CA GLU A 372 -19.55 0.48 -7.75
C GLU A 372 -18.43 -0.47 -7.33
N SER A 373 -17.23 -0.18 -7.81
CA SER A 373 -16.06 -0.94 -7.41
C SER A 373 -15.97 -0.85 -5.89
N LYS A 374 -16.33 -1.93 -5.20
CA LYS A 374 -16.25 -2.05 -3.74
C LYS A 374 -14.81 -2.00 -3.19
N LEU A 375 -13.81 -1.69 -4.03
CA LEU A 375 -12.50 -1.27 -3.56
C LEU A 375 -12.47 0.26 -3.51
N GLY A 376 -12.30 0.79 -2.30
CA GLY A 376 -11.92 2.18 -2.10
C GLY A 376 -10.64 2.54 -2.87
N GLY A 377 -10.45 3.83 -3.12
CA GLY A 377 -9.26 4.35 -3.79
C GLY A 377 -7.95 3.77 -3.26
N CYS A 378 -6.97 3.63 -4.14
CA CYS A 378 -5.61 3.26 -3.73
C CYS A 378 -4.87 4.41 -3.04
N ARG A 379 -5.37 5.66 -3.10
CA ARG A 379 -4.79 6.81 -2.41
C ARG A 379 -5.65 7.23 -1.21
N GLN A 380 -5.01 7.36 -0.06
CA GLN A 380 -5.55 8.08 1.10
C GLN A 380 -5.17 9.55 0.99
N LYS A 381 -5.99 10.44 1.56
CA LYS A 381 -5.73 11.89 1.58
C LYS A 381 -4.35 12.18 2.18
N LEU A 382 -3.55 13.03 1.52
CA LEU A 382 -2.20 13.38 1.96
C LEU A 382 -2.15 13.75 3.45
N HIS A 383 -1.24 13.10 4.16
CA HIS A 383 -1.02 13.33 5.58
C HIS A 383 0.45 13.06 5.95
N PHE A 384 1.01 13.97 6.73
CA PHE A 384 2.31 13.80 7.39
C PHE A 384 2.07 13.64 8.89
N ALA A 385 2.36 12.46 9.44
CA ALA A 385 2.25 12.17 10.86
C ALA A 385 3.17 13.07 11.70
N GLY A 386 4.37 13.38 11.20
CA GLY A 386 5.32 14.31 11.80
C GLY A 386 5.06 15.79 11.48
N GLY A 387 4.07 16.08 10.62
CA GLY A 387 3.92 17.36 9.95
C GLY A 387 4.92 17.53 8.79
N GLU A 388 4.73 18.59 8.00
CA GLU A 388 5.65 18.91 6.91
C GLU A 388 7.03 19.29 7.45
N ARG A 389 8.08 18.94 6.70
CA ARG A 389 9.45 19.34 6.99
C ARG A 389 9.96 20.18 5.84
N VAL A 390 9.85 21.51 5.99
CA VAL A 390 10.36 22.48 5.01
C VAL A 390 11.53 23.25 5.65
N ILE A 391 12.73 23.09 5.11
CA ILE A 391 13.96 23.73 5.62
C ILE A 391 14.49 24.83 4.69
N SER A 392 14.07 24.83 3.43
CA SER A 392 14.45 25.84 2.44
C SER A 392 13.23 26.61 1.91
N PRO A 393 13.39 27.85 1.42
CA PRO A 393 12.29 28.62 0.85
C PRO A 393 11.58 27.86 -0.28
N LEU A 394 10.24 27.87 -0.28
CA LEU A 394 9.47 27.18 -1.29
C LEU A 394 9.65 27.87 -2.65
N PRO A 395 9.68 27.14 -3.78
CA PRO A 395 9.91 27.75 -5.09
C PRO A 395 8.92 28.86 -5.43
N HIS A 396 7.65 28.71 -5.07
CA HIS A 396 6.62 29.72 -5.32
C HIS A 396 6.77 31.00 -4.47
N ASP A 397 7.59 31.00 -3.41
CA ASP A 397 7.91 32.20 -2.63
C ASP A 397 9.07 33.00 -3.26
N THR A 398 9.82 32.38 -4.18
CA THR A 398 11.06 32.94 -4.75
C THR A 398 11.02 33.15 -6.26
N MET A 399 9.95 32.69 -6.93
CA MET A 399 9.79 32.74 -8.38
C MET A 399 8.43 33.35 -8.74
N ASP A 400 8.39 34.20 -9.78
CA ASP A 400 7.12 34.63 -10.38
C ASP A 400 6.72 33.62 -11.45
N VAL A 401 5.48 33.13 -11.37
CA VAL A 401 4.92 32.17 -12.33
C VAL A 401 4.90 32.73 -13.75
N LYS A 402 4.83 34.05 -13.91
CA LYS A 402 4.87 34.72 -15.22
C LYS A 402 6.22 34.55 -15.94
N ASP A 403 7.28 34.27 -15.19
CA ASP A 403 8.62 34.05 -15.74
C ASP A 403 8.83 32.58 -16.16
N LEU A 404 7.89 31.68 -15.82
CA LEU A 404 7.97 30.28 -16.21
C LEU A 404 7.65 30.10 -17.70
N PRO A 405 8.27 29.12 -18.38
CA PRO A 405 7.98 28.85 -19.78
C PRO A 405 6.54 28.34 -19.97
N LYS A 406 5.96 28.64 -21.14
CA LYS A 406 4.62 28.14 -21.51
C LYS A 406 4.56 26.61 -21.56
N ASN A 407 5.65 25.96 -21.94
CA ASN A 407 5.79 24.51 -22.00
C ASN A 407 7.00 24.10 -21.17
N TRP A 408 6.85 23.06 -20.37
CA TRP A 408 7.94 22.44 -19.62
C TRP A 408 7.68 20.95 -19.49
N ASP A 409 8.64 20.13 -19.92
CA ASP A 409 8.48 18.68 -19.90
C ASP A 409 9.79 18.02 -19.48
N TRP A 410 9.86 17.48 -18.26
CA TRP A 410 11.07 16.79 -17.76
C TRP A 410 11.44 15.54 -18.57
N ARG A 411 10.54 15.07 -19.44
CA ARG A 411 10.79 13.96 -20.36
C ARG A 411 11.69 14.39 -21.52
N ASP A 412 11.76 15.68 -21.82
CA ASP A 412 12.57 16.23 -22.92
C ASP A 412 13.01 17.66 -22.59
N ILE A 413 14.19 17.78 -21.97
CA ILE A 413 14.87 19.06 -21.77
C ILE A 413 16.06 19.09 -22.71
N ASP A 414 15.94 19.87 -23.79
CA ASP A 414 16.95 20.00 -24.84
C ASP A 414 17.40 18.65 -25.46
N GLY A 415 16.44 17.73 -25.69
CA GLY A 415 16.70 16.40 -26.24
C GLY A 415 17.13 15.36 -25.21
N LYS A 416 17.08 15.70 -23.91
CA LYS A 416 17.51 14.83 -22.82
C LYS A 416 16.34 14.47 -21.91
N ASN A 417 16.14 13.16 -21.73
CA ASN A 417 15.17 12.62 -20.78
C ASN A 417 15.71 12.60 -19.34
N PHE A 418 14.95 13.15 -18.40
CA PHE A 418 15.26 13.11 -16.97
C PHE A 418 14.33 12.20 -16.16
N VAL A 419 13.22 11.74 -16.73
CA VAL A 419 12.28 10.87 -16.03
C VAL A 419 12.68 9.39 -16.18
N THR A 420 12.43 8.60 -15.15
CA THR A 420 12.79 7.17 -15.07
C THR A 420 11.82 6.27 -15.84
N TRP A 421 12.02 4.96 -15.85
CA TRP A 421 11.08 4.01 -16.47
C TRP A 421 9.62 4.08 -15.96
N ASP A 422 8.69 3.66 -16.82
CA ASP A 422 7.26 3.55 -16.53
C ASP A 422 6.89 2.21 -15.86
N LYS A 423 5.83 2.21 -15.05
CA LYS A 423 5.47 1.10 -14.15
C LYS A 423 4.03 0.64 -14.34
N ASN A 424 3.76 -0.60 -13.92
CA ASN A 424 2.40 -1.13 -13.82
C ASN A 424 2.16 -1.72 -12.43
N GLN A 425 1.23 -1.13 -11.68
CA GLN A 425 0.86 -1.53 -10.33
C GLN A 425 -0.08 -2.74 -10.30
N HIS A 426 -0.79 -2.99 -11.40
CA HIS A 426 -1.86 -3.98 -11.48
C HIS A 426 -1.38 -5.40 -11.75
N ILE A 427 -0.09 -5.63 -11.97
CA ILE A 427 0.47 -6.92 -12.34
C ILE A 427 1.62 -7.31 -11.40
N PRO A 428 1.82 -8.62 -11.10
CA PRO A 428 1.11 -9.79 -11.64
C PRO A 428 -0.26 -10.08 -10.99
N LYS A 429 -0.70 -9.20 -10.09
CA LYS A 429 -2.05 -9.21 -9.52
C LYS A 429 -2.43 -7.80 -9.12
N TYR A 430 -3.73 -7.57 -8.95
CA TYR A 430 -4.18 -6.25 -8.51
C TYR A 430 -3.60 -5.89 -7.13
N CYS A 431 -3.00 -4.71 -7.07
CA CYS A 431 -2.52 -4.09 -5.84
C CYS A 431 -2.73 -2.58 -5.98
N GLY A 432 -3.53 -1.99 -5.09
CA GLY A 432 -3.78 -0.56 -5.00
C GLY A 432 -2.58 0.16 -4.38
N SER A 433 -1.44 0.16 -5.07
CA SER A 433 -0.18 0.74 -4.60
C SER A 433 0.19 2.06 -5.28
N CYS A 434 -0.76 2.75 -5.90
CA CYS A 434 -0.52 4.02 -6.59
C CYS A 434 0.25 5.03 -5.72
N TRP A 435 -0.10 5.12 -4.43
CA TRP A 435 0.57 5.97 -3.43
C TRP A 435 2.08 5.72 -3.35
N ALA A 436 2.53 4.45 -3.45
CA ALA A 436 3.94 4.09 -3.46
C ALA A 436 4.57 4.29 -4.85
N GLN A 437 3.82 3.98 -5.92
CA GLN A 437 4.30 4.05 -7.30
C GLN A 437 4.52 5.51 -7.76
N GLY A 438 3.55 6.40 -7.55
CA GLY A 438 3.64 7.82 -7.90
C GLY A 438 4.77 8.51 -7.13
N THR A 439 4.77 8.36 -5.80
CA THR A 439 5.80 8.93 -4.93
C THR A 439 7.21 8.47 -5.29
N THR A 440 7.42 7.15 -5.46
CA THR A 440 8.77 6.63 -5.83
C THR A 440 9.18 7.04 -7.23
N SER A 441 8.24 7.21 -8.17
CA SER A 441 8.56 7.68 -9.51
C SER A 441 8.98 9.14 -9.49
N ALA A 442 8.19 10.02 -8.85
CA ALA A 442 8.56 11.42 -8.67
C ALA A 442 9.91 11.57 -7.96
N LEU A 443 10.16 10.80 -6.90
CA LEU A 443 11.44 10.85 -6.18
C LEU A 443 12.62 10.32 -7.02
N SER A 444 12.42 9.26 -7.81
CA SER A 444 13.44 8.73 -8.72
C SER A 444 13.76 9.75 -9.84
N ASP A 445 12.75 10.40 -10.41
CA ASP A 445 12.91 11.48 -11.39
C ASP A 445 13.70 12.65 -10.79
N ARG A 446 13.39 13.06 -9.55
CA ARG A 446 14.15 14.11 -8.84
C ARG A 446 15.61 13.73 -8.60
N ILE A 447 15.89 12.48 -8.24
CA ILE A 447 17.28 11.98 -8.13
C ILE A 447 17.98 12.06 -9.49
N SER A 448 17.30 11.65 -10.56
CA SER A 448 17.82 11.75 -11.93
C SER A 448 18.13 13.21 -12.30
N ILE A 449 17.24 14.16 -12.00
CA ILE A 449 17.46 15.61 -12.23
C ILE A 449 18.67 16.13 -11.46
N LEU A 450 18.76 15.83 -10.16
CA LEU A 450 19.91 16.24 -9.32
C LEU A 450 21.24 15.70 -9.85
N ARG A 451 21.21 14.50 -10.43
CA ARG A 451 22.38 13.84 -11.02
C ARG A 451 22.53 14.13 -12.51
N ASN A 452 21.80 15.11 -13.04
CA ASN A 452 21.83 15.49 -14.45
C ASN A 452 21.63 14.28 -15.40
N ALA A 453 20.66 13.42 -15.11
CA ALA A 453 20.38 12.13 -15.77
C ALA A 453 21.63 11.26 -16.04
N SER A 454 22.65 11.35 -15.17
CA SER A 454 23.88 10.57 -15.28
C SER A 454 23.65 9.12 -14.87
N TRP A 455 24.43 8.20 -15.46
CA TRP A 455 24.50 6.82 -15.00
C TRP A 455 25.04 6.70 -13.55
N PRO A 456 24.59 5.70 -12.75
CA PRO A 456 23.44 4.81 -13.05
C PRO A 456 22.10 5.52 -12.89
N GLU A 457 21.03 5.03 -13.52
CA GLU A 457 19.68 5.44 -13.13
C GLU A 457 19.30 4.79 -11.80
N ILE A 458 18.68 5.57 -10.91
CA ILE A 458 18.21 5.09 -9.62
C ILE A 458 16.70 4.89 -9.70
N ALA A 459 16.26 3.63 -9.61
CA ALA A 459 14.85 3.28 -9.63
C ALA A 459 14.45 2.77 -8.26
N LEU A 460 13.74 3.55 -7.46
CA LEU A 460 13.40 3.18 -6.08
C LEU A 460 12.38 2.03 -6.02
N SER A 461 12.50 1.15 -5.01
CA SER A 461 11.60 0.00 -4.81
C SER A 461 10.26 0.40 -4.16
N PRO A 462 9.13 0.36 -4.89
CA PRO A 462 7.80 0.50 -4.26
C PRO A 462 7.44 -0.71 -3.40
N GLN A 463 8.02 -1.89 -3.67
CA GLN A 463 7.71 -3.11 -2.93
C GLN A 463 8.18 -3.02 -1.47
N VAL A 464 9.33 -2.39 -1.21
CA VAL A 464 9.80 -2.15 0.17
C VAL A 464 8.82 -1.29 0.95
N LEU A 465 8.21 -0.28 0.31
CA LEU A 465 7.22 0.58 0.97
C LEU A 465 5.96 -0.19 1.36
N ILE A 466 5.50 -1.10 0.48
CA ILE A 466 4.36 -1.98 0.74
C ILE A 466 4.68 -2.99 1.85
N ASN A 467 5.87 -3.62 1.78
CA ASN A 467 6.33 -4.58 2.77
C ASN A 467 6.45 -3.96 4.16
N CYS A 468 6.96 -2.73 4.21
CA CYS A 468 7.24 -2.01 5.45
C CYS A 468 6.15 -1.05 5.90
N HIS A 469 4.96 -1.16 5.31
CA HIS A 469 3.80 -0.34 5.67
C HIS A 469 4.13 1.16 5.73
N ALA A 470 5.02 1.61 4.84
CA ALA A 470 5.61 2.94 4.82
C ALA A 470 4.64 3.97 4.21
N GLY A 471 3.39 3.96 4.67
CA GLY A 471 2.28 4.75 4.16
C GLY A 471 1.03 3.93 3.85
N GLY A 472 1.15 2.62 3.65
CA GLY A 472 -0.02 1.78 3.43
C GLY A 472 0.32 0.38 2.94
N THR A 473 -0.60 -0.20 2.17
CA THR A 473 -0.51 -1.57 1.64
C THR A 473 -1.06 -1.64 0.21
N CYS A 474 -1.25 -2.83 -0.33
CA CYS A 474 -2.03 -3.04 -1.55
C CYS A 474 -3.52 -2.63 -1.43
N ASN A 475 -4.01 -2.29 -0.25
CA ASN A 475 -5.37 -1.79 -0.04
C ASN A 475 -5.44 -0.26 -0.01
N GLY A 476 -4.40 0.39 -0.53
CA GLY A 476 -4.25 1.84 -0.51
C GLY A 476 -3.31 2.33 0.59
N GLY A 477 -2.95 3.60 0.48
CA GLY A 477 -1.96 4.22 1.36
C GLY A 477 -1.78 5.71 1.13
N ASN A 478 -0.95 6.28 1.98
CA ASN A 478 -0.65 7.69 2.08
C ASN A 478 0.73 8.00 1.49
N PRO A 479 0.84 8.92 0.52
CA PRO A 479 2.14 9.36 -0.03
C PRO A 479 3.02 10.13 0.97
N GLY A 480 2.45 10.90 1.92
CA GLY A 480 3.21 11.76 2.82
C GLY A 480 4.06 10.94 3.78
N LEU A 481 3.50 9.83 4.25
CA LEU A 481 4.20 8.84 5.06
C LEU A 481 5.34 8.13 4.30
N VAL A 482 5.29 8.06 2.95
CA VAL A 482 6.42 7.57 2.14
C VAL A 482 7.61 8.51 2.25
N TYR A 483 7.39 9.83 2.20
CA TYR A 483 8.47 10.79 2.37
C TYR A 483 9.04 10.80 3.80
N GLU A 484 8.19 10.62 4.82
CA GLU A 484 8.68 10.42 6.19
C GLU A 484 9.55 9.17 6.31
N TYR A 485 9.13 8.07 5.70
CA TYR A 485 9.92 6.84 5.64
C TYR A 485 11.24 7.05 4.90
N ALA A 486 11.21 7.73 3.75
CA ALA A 486 12.41 8.06 2.98
C ALA A 486 13.38 8.92 3.79
N HIS A 487 12.88 9.88 4.59
CA HIS A 487 13.69 10.71 5.46
C HIS A 487 14.36 9.90 6.59
N GLN A 488 13.60 9.02 7.24
CA GLN A 488 14.05 8.30 8.44
C GLN A 488 14.89 7.05 8.13
N HIS A 489 14.46 6.27 7.13
CA HIS A 489 14.96 4.94 6.84
C HIS A 489 15.70 4.86 5.50
N GLY A 490 15.28 5.67 4.54
CA GLY A 490 15.75 5.64 3.15
C GLY A 490 15.12 4.50 2.36
N ILE A 491 14.96 4.70 1.04
CA ILE A 491 14.36 3.73 0.12
C ILE A 491 15.48 3.09 -0.71
N PRO A 492 15.58 1.75 -0.80
CA PRO A 492 16.58 1.12 -1.66
C PRO A 492 16.15 1.08 -3.12
N ASP A 493 17.08 0.71 -3.98
CA ASP A 493 16.83 0.46 -5.40
C ASP A 493 15.90 -0.76 -5.62
N GLN A 494 15.15 -0.77 -6.72
CA GLN A 494 14.20 -1.82 -7.09
C GLN A 494 14.86 -3.19 -7.22
N THR A 495 16.17 -3.23 -7.50
CA THR A 495 16.95 -4.46 -7.53
C THR A 495 17.12 -5.15 -6.17
N CYS A 496 16.82 -4.47 -5.06
CA CYS A 496 16.73 -5.10 -3.74
C CYS A 496 15.44 -5.91 -3.55
N GLN A 497 14.34 -5.41 -4.11
CA GLN A 497 13.01 -5.98 -3.98
C GLN A 497 12.19 -5.63 -5.23
N ALA A 498 12.10 -6.59 -6.15
CA ALA A 498 11.28 -6.47 -7.35
C ALA A 498 9.80 -6.35 -6.96
N TYR A 499 9.02 -5.66 -7.78
CA TYR A 499 7.60 -5.47 -7.51
C TYR A 499 6.82 -6.78 -7.67
N GLN A 500 6.14 -7.21 -6.60
CA GLN A 500 5.39 -8.46 -6.52
C GLN A 500 3.89 -8.25 -6.32
N ALA A 501 3.44 -6.98 -6.26
CA ALA A 501 2.04 -6.59 -6.07
C ALA A 501 1.35 -7.28 -4.88
N LYS A 502 2.06 -7.45 -3.75
CA LYS A 502 1.54 -8.15 -2.57
C LYS A 502 2.02 -7.54 -1.27
N ASN A 503 1.26 -7.77 -0.20
CA ASN A 503 1.67 -7.45 1.15
C ASN A 503 2.60 -8.55 1.68
N LEU A 504 3.81 -8.18 2.10
CA LEU A 504 4.73 -9.04 2.85
C LEU A 504 4.95 -8.47 4.24
N GLN A 505 5.52 -9.28 5.13
CA GLN A 505 5.98 -8.81 6.44
C GLN A 505 7.30 -8.05 6.27
N CYS A 506 7.46 -6.92 6.98
CA CYS A 506 8.71 -6.16 6.98
C CYS A 506 9.78 -6.85 7.82
N ASP A 507 10.50 -7.78 7.21
CA ASP A 507 11.73 -8.33 7.75
C ASP A 507 12.94 -7.90 6.90
N GLN A 508 14.14 -8.41 7.22
CA GLN A 508 15.35 -8.04 6.48
C GLN A 508 15.32 -8.52 5.02
N PHE A 509 14.65 -9.65 4.73
CA PHE A 509 14.49 -10.15 3.37
C PHE A 509 13.63 -9.19 2.57
N ALA A 510 12.51 -8.76 3.15
CA ALA A 510 11.55 -7.86 2.55
C ALA A 510 12.07 -6.42 2.31
N ILE A 511 13.32 -6.12 2.69
CA ILE A 511 13.99 -4.84 2.38
C ILE A 511 14.99 -5.03 1.23
N CYS A 512 15.86 -6.03 1.31
CA CYS A 512 16.81 -6.34 0.24
C CYS A 512 17.23 -7.81 0.31
N GLU A 513 17.02 -8.55 -0.77
CA GLU A 513 17.37 -9.97 -0.84
C GLU A 513 18.04 -10.35 -2.16
N THR A 514 18.67 -11.51 -2.15
CA THR A 514 19.08 -12.23 -3.35
C THR A 514 18.83 -13.71 -3.13
N CYS A 515 18.54 -14.45 -4.19
CA CYS A 515 18.40 -15.89 -4.13
C CYS A 515 19.44 -16.58 -5.00
N TRP A 516 19.85 -17.78 -4.58
CA TRP A 516 20.86 -18.59 -5.25
C TRP A 516 20.34 -20.01 -5.43
N PRO A 517 20.78 -20.75 -6.47
CA PRO A 517 20.39 -22.14 -6.60
C PRO A 517 21.06 -22.96 -5.50
N SER A 518 20.37 -23.99 -5.02
CA SER A 518 20.89 -24.94 -4.03
C SER A 518 20.82 -26.37 -4.54
N LYS A 519 21.47 -27.29 -3.81
CA LYS A 519 21.41 -28.73 -4.12
C LYS A 519 20.00 -29.30 -3.97
N GLU A 520 19.20 -28.69 -3.11
CA GLU A 520 17.83 -29.11 -2.80
C GLU A 520 16.82 -28.51 -3.79
N SER A 521 17.06 -27.29 -4.28
CA SER A 521 16.19 -26.61 -5.25
C SER A 521 17.01 -25.68 -6.13
N PHE A 522 16.94 -25.88 -7.44
CA PHE A 522 17.51 -24.95 -8.42
C PHE A 522 16.66 -23.67 -8.48
N THR A 523 15.37 -23.83 -8.78
CA THR A 523 14.33 -22.78 -8.76
C THR A 523 13.21 -23.27 -7.84
N PRO A 524 12.75 -22.50 -6.81
CA PRO A 524 13.06 -21.09 -6.50
C PRO A 524 14.42 -20.82 -5.85
N GLY A 525 15.23 -21.85 -5.56
CA GLY A 525 16.51 -21.64 -4.88
C GLY A 525 16.35 -21.22 -3.40
N VAL A 526 17.44 -20.74 -2.81
CA VAL A 526 17.52 -20.30 -1.41
C VAL A 526 17.85 -18.81 -1.38
N CYS A 527 17.00 -18.03 -0.71
CA CYS A 527 17.16 -16.59 -0.57
C CYS A 527 17.92 -16.23 0.71
N GLU A 528 18.66 -15.13 0.66
CA GLU A 528 19.39 -14.53 1.78
C GLU A 528 19.25 -12.99 1.78
N PRO A 529 19.26 -12.35 2.95
CA PRO A 529 19.15 -10.90 3.03
C PRO A 529 20.49 -10.24 2.72
N ILE A 530 20.47 -9.20 1.89
CA ILE A 530 21.66 -8.39 1.60
C ILE A 530 21.84 -7.37 2.73
N LYS A 531 23.04 -7.36 3.34
CA LYS A 531 23.33 -6.50 4.50
C LYS A 531 23.85 -5.11 4.12
N LYS A 532 24.47 -4.98 2.94
CA LYS A 532 25.08 -3.74 2.47
C LYS A 532 24.51 -3.40 1.10
N PHE A 533 23.77 -2.30 1.03
CA PHE A 533 23.13 -1.81 -0.18
C PHE A 533 22.87 -0.31 -0.02
N ALA A 534 22.72 0.39 -1.14
CA ALA A 534 22.44 1.82 -1.14
C ALA A 534 21.00 2.10 -0.69
N LYS A 535 20.81 3.22 0.00
CA LYS A 535 19.50 3.76 0.36
C LYS A 535 19.47 5.24 0.02
N TYR A 536 18.33 5.70 -0.46
CA TYR A 536 18.13 7.08 -0.89
C TYR A 536 17.20 7.78 0.08
N TYR A 537 17.64 8.95 0.54
CA TYR A 537 16.98 9.73 1.58
C TYR A 537 16.45 11.05 1.03
N VAL A 538 15.46 11.63 1.73
CA VAL A 538 14.99 13.00 1.48
C VAL A 538 15.39 13.91 2.63
N SER A 539 15.70 15.16 2.32
CA SER A 539 16.09 16.20 3.30
C SER A 539 14.88 16.95 3.86
N GLU A 540 13.95 17.30 2.97
CA GLU A 540 12.69 17.98 3.23
C GLU A 540 11.57 17.40 2.37
N TYR A 541 10.34 17.58 2.84
CA TYR A 541 9.12 17.13 2.18
C TYR A 541 7.93 17.96 2.64
N GLY A 542 6.91 18.06 1.80
CA GLY A 542 5.69 18.81 2.11
C GLY A 542 4.61 18.63 1.06
N SER A 543 3.54 19.41 1.19
CA SER A 543 2.45 19.48 0.23
C SER A 543 2.56 20.70 -0.68
N VAL A 544 1.90 20.64 -1.83
CA VAL A 544 1.70 21.78 -2.73
C VAL A 544 0.33 21.66 -3.38
N SER A 545 -0.33 22.78 -3.63
CA SER A 545 -1.63 22.82 -4.30
C SER A 545 -1.82 24.12 -5.07
N GLY A 546 -2.67 24.05 -6.10
CA GLY A 546 -2.91 25.14 -7.05
C GLY A 546 -1.86 25.19 -8.17
N ALA A 547 -2.32 25.47 -9.37
CA ALA A 547 -1.51 25.36 -10.58
C ALA A 547 -0.20 26.17 -10.54
N ASP A 548 -0.27 27.41 -10.10
CA ASP A 548 0.86 28.32 -9.98
C ASP A 548 1.99 27.76 -9.09
N ARG A 549 1.61 27.21 -7.94
CA ARG A 549 2.57 26.64 -6.98
C ARG A 549 3.14 25.32 -7.47
N MET A 550 2.31 24.49 -8.12
CA MET A 550 2.74 23.25 -8.75
C MET A 550 3.75 23.50 -9.87
N LYS A 551 3.48 24.46 -10.77
CA LYS A 551 4.42 24.83 -11.85
C LYS A 551 5.77 25.25 -11.26
N ALA A 552 5.77 26.10 -10.23
CA ALA A 552 7.01 26.55 -9.58
C ALA A 552 7.80 25.40 -8.94
N GLU A 553 7.13 24.48 -8.23
CA GLU A 553 7.76 23.31 -7.62
C GLU A 553 8.33 22.35 -8.67
N ILE A 554 7.53 22.02 -9.70
CA ILE A 554 7.94 21.14 -10.81
C ILE A 554 9.14 21.72 -11.56
N TYR A 555 9.08 22.99 -11.92
CA TYR A 555 10.16 23.66 -12.66
C TYR A 555 11.47 23.67 -11.89
N LYS A 556 11.40 24.01 -10.59
CA LYS A 556 12.60 24.26 -9.80
C LYS A 556 13.23 22.99 -9.25
N ARG A 557 12.41 22.01 -8.87
CA ARG A 557 12.84 20.85 -8.08
C ARG A 557 12.48 19.50 -8.70
N GLY A 558 11.73 19.47 -9.80
CA GLY A 558 11.37 18.25 -10.51
C GLY A 558 9.95 17.74 -10.22
N PRO A 559 9.55 16.61 -10.82
CA PRO A 559 8.19 16.06 -10.73
C PRO A 559 7.64 15.91 -9.31
N ILE A 560 6.32 16.00 -9.14
CA ILE A 560 5.61 15.90 -7.85
C ILE A 560 4.57 14.78 -7.88
N GLY A 561 4.26 14.19 -6.72
CA GLY A 561 3.11 13.31 -6.56
C GLY A 561 1.82 14.13 -6.48
N CYS A 562 0.72 13.69 -7.09
CA CYS A 562 -0.57 14.37 -7.02
C CYS A 562 -1.72 13.38 -6.99
N GLY A 563 -2.64 13.62 -6.06
CA GLY A 563 -3.91 12.92 -6.03
C GLY A 563 -4.79 13.27 -7.21
N VAL A 564 -5.46 12.27 -7.78
CA VAL A 564 -6.47 12.44 -8.83
C VAL A 564 -7.69 11.56 -8.54
N HIS A 565 -8.87 12.01 -8.98
CA HIS A 565 -10.08 11.19 -8.99
C HIS A 565 -10.09 10.32 -10.25
N ALA A 566 -9.58 9.10 -10.16
CA ALA A 566 -9.69 8.09 -11.20
C ALA A 566 -11.16 7.66 -11.34
N THR A 567 -11.81 8.14 -12.40
CA THR A 567 -13.15 7.75 -12.84
C THR A 567 -13.05 6.64 -13.89
N SER A 568 -14.16 5.95 -14.17
CA SER A 568 -14.21 4.99 -15.28
C SER A 568 -13.88 5.62 -16.64
N LYS A 569 -14.19 6.92 -16.81
CA LYS A 569 -13.83 7.66 -18.02
C LYS A 569 -12.33 7.93 -18.09
N PHE A 570 -11.67 8.20 -16.95
CA PHE A 570 -10.23 8.36 -16.88
C PHE A 570 -9.50 7.03 -17.10
N GLU A 571 -10.02 5.93 -16.53
CA GLU A 571 -9.53 4.58 -16.79
C GLU A 571 -9.60 4.20 -18.28
N ALA A 572 -10.63 4.65 -18.99
CA ALA A 572 -10.80 4.41 -20.43
C ALA A 572 -10.00 5.36 -21.34
N TYR A 573 -9.14 6.23 -20.80
CA TYR A 573 -8.36 7.19 -21.58
C TYR A 573 -7.33 6.51 -22.50
N THR A 574 -7.28 6.94 -23.76
CA THR A 574 -6.37 6.42 -24.80
C THR A 574 -5.49 7.50 -25.47
N GLY A 575 -5.74 8.79 -25.21
CA GLY A 575 -4.95 9.89 -25.80
C GLY A 575 -5.70 11.23 -25.88
N GLY A 576 -4.94 12.32 -26.06
CA GLY A 576 -5.47 13.68 -26.19
C GLY A 576 -5.51 14.48 -24.88
N ILE A 577 -5.94 15.75 -24.93
CA ILE A 577 -6.06 16.57 -23.71
C ILE A 577 -7.35 16.18 -22.98
N TYR A 578 -7.21 15.47 -21.87
CA TYR A 578 -8.31 14.97 -21.07
C TYR A 578 -9.04 16.08 -20.32
N SER A 579 -10.38 16.03 -20.30
CA SER A 579 -11.21 16.92 -19.49
C SER A 579 -12.47 16.20 -18.98
N GLU A 580 -12.64 16.21 -17.66
CA GLU A 580 -13.84 15.77 -16.97
C GLU A 580 -14.08 16.62 -15.71
N ARG A 581 -15.17 17.40 -15.75
CA ARG A 581 -15.55 18.23 -14.60
C ARG A 581 -16.37 17.44 -13.60
N VAL A 582 -15.79 17.19 -12.42
CA VAL A 582 -16.49 16.58 -11.28
C VAL A 582 -16.69 17.66 -10.20
N MET A 583 -17.93 17.84 -9.74
CA MET A 583 -18.26 18.90 -8.78
C MET A 583 -17.56 18.72 -7.43
N PHE A 584 -17.48 17.47 -6.95
CA PHE A 584 -16.80 17.07 -5.73
C PHE A 584 -15.88 15.90 -6.05
N PRO A 585 -14.65 16.16 -6.55
CA PRO A 585 -13.72 15.09 -6.90
C PRO A 585 -13.31 14.32 -5.63
N LEU A 586 -13.37 12.99 -5.71
CA LEU A 586 -12.88 12.10 -4.66
C LEU A 586 -11.47 11.65 -5.04
N ILE A 587 -10.47 12.22 -4.39
CA ILE A 587 -9.08 11.82 -4.60
C ILE A 587 -8.92 10.38 -4.13
N ASN A 588 -8.79 9.47 -5.10
CA ASN A 588 -8.80 8.03 -4.89
C ASN A 588 -7.58 7.34 -5.54
N HIS A 589 -6.80 8.08 -6.34
CA HIS A 589 -5.64 7.57 -7.07
C HIS A 589 -4.46 8.54 -6.95
N GLU A 590 -3.24 8.03 -7.11
CA GLU A 590 -2.00 8.80 -7.06
C GLU A 590 -1.28 8.72 -8.40
N ILE A 591 -0.82 9.86 -8.91
CA ILE A 591 -0.04 9.99 -10.15
C ILE A 591 1.20 10.88 -9.91
N SER A 592 2.12 10.92 -10.87
CA SER A 592 3.23 11.89 -10.86
C SER A 592 3.01 12.95 -11.94
N VAL A 593 3.10 14.24 -11.60
CA VAL A 593 3.04 15.35 -12.57
C VAL A 593 4.46 15.82 -12.88
N ALA A 594 4.86 15.70 -14.14
CA ALA A 594 6.23 15.94 -14.59
C ALA A 594 6.40 17.18 -15.48
N GLY A 595 5.34 17.93 -15.74
CA GLY A 595 5.41 19.09 -16.63
C GLY A 595 4.04 19.63 -17.00
N TRP A 596 4.03 20.61 -17.89
CA TRP A 596 2.83 21.19 -18.47
C TRP A 596 3.10 21.60 -19.92
N GLY A 597 2.01 21.74 -20.67
CA GLY A 597 2.05 22.33 -22.00
C GLY A 597 0.85 23.23 -22.26
N TYR A 598 0.90 23.92 -23.39
CA TYR A 598 -0.15 24.78 -23.88
C TYR A 598 -0.42 24.45 -25.34
N ASP A 599 -1.67 24.11 -25.63
CA ASP A 599 -2.15 23.86 -26.97
C ASP A 599 -2.69 25.16 -27.58
N GLU A 600 -2.02 25.65 -28.63
CA GLU A 600 -2.39 26.90 -29.31
C GLU A 600 -3.69 26.78 -30.10
N GLU A 601 -4.04 25.56 -30.57
CA GLU A 601 -5.25 25.35 -31.37
C GLU A 601 -6.52 25.45 -30.52
N THR A 602 -6.49 24.91 -29.30
CA THR A 602 -7.63 24.89 -28.38
C THR A 602 -7.54 25.94 -27.27
N ASP A 603 -6.49 26.78 -27.26
CA ASP A 603 -6.20 27.76 -26.20
C ASP A 603 -6.25 27.13 -24.80
N THR A 604 -5.67 25.94 -24.66
CA THR A 604 -5.80 25.12 -23.44
C THR A 604 -4.44 24.76 -22.86
N GLU A 605 -4.24 25.14 -21.59
CA GLU A 605 -3.13 24.62 -20.78
C GLU A 605 -3.46 23.21 -20.27
N TYR A 606 -2.45 22.33 -20.21
CA TYR A 606 -2.59 20.96 -19.72
C TYR A 606 -1.39 20.53 -18.88
N TRP A 607 -1.64 19.69 -17.87
CA TRP A 607 -0.62 18.96 -17.14
C TRP A 607 -0.14 17.75 -17.92
N ILE A 608 1.13 17.41 -17.76
CA ILE A 608 1.75 16.18 -18.24
C ILE A 608 1.91 15.24 -17.05
N GLY A 609 1.11 14.18 -17.01
CA GLY A 609 1.07 13.23 -15.91
C GLY A 609 1.54 11.83 -16.30
N ARG A 610 2.30 11.19 -15.42
CA ARG A 610 2.67 9.77 -15.45
C ARG A 610 1.70 8.97 -14.59
N ASN A 611 1.15 7.90 -15.15
CA ASN A 611 0.35 6.93 -14.42
C ASN A 611 1.14 5.63 -14.17
N SER A 612 0.57 4.73 -13.37
CA SER A 612 1.17 3.45 -12.98
C SER A 612 0.33 2.24 -13.42
N TRP A 613 -0.29 2.32 -14.59
CA TRP A 613 -1.18 1.28 -15.16
C TRP A 613 -0.59 0.55 -16.37
N GLY A 614 0.72 0.71 -16.62
CA GLY A 614 1.41 0.10 -17.76
C GLY A 614 1.36 0.95 -19.03
N THR A 615 2.24 0.63 -19.98
CA THR A 615 2.46 1.42 -21.19
C THR A 615 1.35 1.24 -22.24
N TYR A 616 0.45 0.29 -22.08
CA TYR A 616 -0.72 0.15 -22.96
C TYR A 616 -1.86 1.11 -22.62
N TRP A 617 -1.81 1.78 -21.46
CA TRP A 617 -2.83 2.74 -21.04
C TRP A 617 -2.45 4.16 -21.47
N GLY A 618 -3.42 4.95 -21.93
CA GLY A 618 -3.20 6.35 -22.31
C GLY A 618 -2.16 6.54 -23.41
N GLU A 619 -1.32 7.57 -23.26
CA GLU A 619 -0.22 7.92 -24.17
C GLU A 619 1.07 7.23 -23.68
N ASN A 620 1.16 5.92 -23.89
CA ASN A 620 2.27 5.07 -23.44
C ASN A 620 2.49 5.07 -21.91
N GLY A 621 1.41 5.03 -21.12
CA GLY A 621 1.43 5.11 -19.66
C GLY A 621 1.32 6.54 -19.10
N TRP A 622 1.29 7.54 -19.99
CA TRP A 622 1.16 8.95 -19.66
C TRP A 622 -0.19 9.52 -20.08
N PHE A 623 -0.49 10.71 -19.61
CA PHE A 623 -1.69 11.44 -20.00
C PHE A 623 -1.44 12.94 -20.01
N ARG A 624 -2.29 13.64 -20.78
CA ARG A 624 -2.41 15.08 -20.74
C ARG A 624 -3.79 15.42 -20.18
N ILE A 625 -3.86 16.30 -19.19
CA ILE A 625 -5.13 16.69 -18.57
C ILE A 625 -5.22 18.21 -18.50
N GLN A 626 -6.35 18.77 -18.92
CA GLN A 626 -6.59 20.22 -18.91
C GLN A 626 -6.40 20.78 -17.49
N MET A 627 -5.64 21.88 -17.40
CA MET A 627 -5.39 22.61 -16.17
C MET A 627 -6.62 23.41 -15.74
N HIS A 628 -6.65 23.79 -14.46
CA HIS A 628 -7.72 24.56 -13.85
C HIS A 628 -9.07 23.81 -13.84
N HIS A 629 -10.17 24.51 -13.53
CA HIS A 629 -11.55 23.98 -13.59
C HIS A 629 -11.89 22.79 -12.69
N ASN A 630 -11.03 22.47 -11.72
CA ASN A 630 -11.19 21.34 -10.81
C ASN A 630 -11.28 19.98 -11.53
N ASN A 631 -10.51 19.82 -12.61
CA ASN A 631 -10.48 18.62 -13.44
C ASN A 631 -9.92 17.44 -12.63
N LEU A 632 -10.82 16.53 -12.22
CA LEU A 632 -10.55 15.38 -11.34
C LEU A 632 -9.81 15.71 -10.02
N GLY A 633 -9.77 16.97 -9.59
CA GLY A 633 -9.10 17.40 -8.35
C GLY A 633 -7.57 17.35 -8.38
N ILE A 634 -6.94 17.18 -9.55
CA ILE A 634 -5.48 16.97 -9.69
C ILE A 634 -4.62 18.08 -9.05
N GLU A 635 -5.15 19.30 -8.94
CA GLU A 635 -4.43 20.45 -8.39
C GLU A 635 -4.65 20.68 -6.88
N GLN A 636 -5.39 19.79 -6.21
CA GLN A 636 -5.81 20.00 -4.82
C GLN A 636 -4.85 19.42 -3.78
N ASP A 637 -4.27 18.25 -4.06
CA ASP A 637 -3.61 17.41 -3.07
C ASP A 637 -2.32 16.79 -3.65
N CYS A 638 -1.28 17.60 -3.76
CA CYS A 638 0.02 17.15 -4.25
C CYS A 638 1.09 17.16 -3.16
N ASP A 639 2.09 16.31 -3.34
CA ASP A 639 3.17 16.04 -2.42
C ASP A 639 4.53 16.05 -3.12
N TRP A 640 5.56 16.43 -2.37
CA TRP A 640 6.91 16.56 -2.88
C TRP A 640 7.94 16.23 -1.80
N GLY A 641 9.11 15.76 -2.25
CA GLY A 641 10.29 15.55 -1.41
C GLY A 641 11.56 15.95 -2.14
N VAL A 642 12.57 16.41 -1.40
CA VAL A 642 13.87 16.81 -1.96
C VAL A 642 14.92 15.74 -1.63
N PRO A 643 15.36 14.94 -2.63
CA PRO A 643 16.35 13.89 -2.41
C PRO A 643 17.71 14.48 -1.98
N LEU A 644 18.47 13.71 -1.20
CA LEU A 644 19.85 14.03 -0.87
C LEU A 644 20.79 13.62 -2.02
N PRO A 645 21.66 14.52 -2.54
CA PRO A 645 22.46 14.27 -3.74
C PRO A 645 23.45 13.10 -3.63
N ASP A 646 23.96 12.85 -2.43
CA ASP A 646 24.98 11.82 -2.13
C ASP A 646 24.38 10.54 -1.54
N GLY A 647 23.05 10.48 -1.39
CA GLY A 647 22.38 9.39 -0.68
C GLY A 647 22.78 9.29 0.80
N SER A 648 23.42 10.31 1.37
CA SER A 648 23.78 10.33 2.78
C SER A 648 22.53 10.33 3.65
N LYS A 649 22.67 9.78 4.85
CA LYS A 649 21.62 9.89 5.86
C LYS A 649 21.62 11.32 6.41
N PRO A 650 20.47 11.99 6.57
CA PRO A 650 20.41 13.32 7.16
C PRO A 650 21.12 13.40 8.53
N ASP A 651 21.90 14.48 8.74
CA ASP A 651 22.78 14.69 9.91
C ASP A 651 22.05 14.77 11.27
N ASP A 652 20.73 14.95 11.28
CA ASP A 652 19.91 15.02 12.51
C ASP A 652 19.76 13.65 13.22
N PHE A 653 20.42 12.59 12.73
CA PHE A 653 20.43 11.25 13.35
C PHE A 653 21.83 10.80 13.78
N VAL A 654 22.47 11.57 14.67
CA VAL A 654 23.61 11.10 15.45
C VAL A 654 23.10 10.28 16.64
N VAL A 655 23.07 8.95 16.51
CA VAL A 655 23.20 8.08 17.70
C VAL A 655 24.69 7.94 17.94
N ASP A 656 25.23 8.80 18.81
CA ASP A 656 26.61 8.69 19.25
C ASP A 656 26.82 7.38 20.02
N TYR A 657 27.95 6.76 19.73
CA TYR A 657 28.43 5.47 20.20
C TYR A 657 28.92 5.57 21.65
N GLN A 658 28.08 6.06 22.56
CA GLN A 658 28.36 6.10 24.00
C GLN A 658 27.14 5.71 24.83
N GLY A 659 26.64 4.50 24.58
CA GLY A 659 26.24 3.53 25.61
C GLY A 659 25.53 4.02 26.88
N ASN A 660 24.63 5.01 26.83
CA ASN A 660 23.78 5.37 27.96
C ASN A 660 22.32 5.58 27.54
N ARG A 661 21.48 4.92 28.33
CA ARG A 661 20.12 4.48 28.05
C ARG A 661 19.13 5.64 28.15
N ALA A 662 18.85 6.34 27.04
CA ALA A 662 17.53 6.94 26.86
C ALA A 662 16.58 5.82 26.46
N THR A 663 15.57 5.55 27.28
CA THR A 663 14.59 4.50 27.08
C THR A 663 13.90 4.68 25.74
N GLY A 664 14.36 3.94 24.74
CA GLY A 664 13.57 3.61 23.57
C GLY A 664 12.26 3.01 24.07
N ARG A 665 11.17 3.74 23.84
CA ARG A 665 9.89 3.06 23.72
C ARG A 665 9.97 2.29 22.41
N ASN A 666 9.99 0.97 22.53
CA ASN A 666 9.74 0.05 21.43
C ASN A 666 8.52 0.54 20.64
N PHE A 667 8.74 1.05 19.43
CA PHE A 667 7.69 1.25 18.42
C PHE A 667 7.82 0.21 17.29
N LEU A 668 8.20 -1.02 17.67
CA LEU A 668 7.87 -2.23 16.92
C LEU A 668 6.47 -2.67 17.34
N HIS A 669 5.49 -1.86 16.95
CA HIS A 669 4.07 -2.15 16.84
C HIS A 669 3.46 -0.94 16.12
N VAL A 670 3.56 -0.91 14.80
CA VAL A 670 2.66 -0.09 13.97
C VAL A 670 1.52 -1.01 13.57
N GLY A 671 0.67 -1.26 14.54
CA GLY A 671 -0.58 -1.98 14.45
C GLY A 671 -1.40 -1.48 15.62
N ASP A 672 -2.57 -0.91 15.33
CA ASP A 672 -3.44 -0.13 16.23
C ASP A 672 -2.92 1.26 16.64
N ALA A 673 -3.06 2.23 15.73
CA ALA A 673 -3.19 3.64 16.12
C ALA A 673 -4.26 4.37 15.29
N ASP A 674 -5.39 3.71 15.03
CA ASP A 674 -6.65 4.37 14.67
C ASP A 674 -7.77 3.74 15.50
N ARG A 675 -7.89 4.16 16.77
CA ARG A 675 -9.14 4.00 17.53
C ARG A 675 -9.51 5.36 18.11
N CYS A 676 -10.78 5.77 17.95
CA CYS A 676 -11.35 7.02 18.46
C CYS A 676 -11.22 7.00 20.00
N HIS A 677 -10.16 7.58 20.58
CA HIS A 677 -10.02 7.65 22.04
C HIS A 677 -10.85 8.82 22.61
N LEU A 678 -12.12 8.52 22.90
CA LEU A 678 -13.18 9.44 23.33
C LEU A 678 -12.91 10.27 24.62
N PHE A 679 -11.79 10.08 25.33
CA PHE A 679 -11.61 10.65 26.69
C PHE A 679 -10.27 11.33 27.05
N THR A 680 -9.32 11.48 26.13
CA THR A 680 -7.98 12.00 26.50
C THR A 680 -7.78 13.50 26.26
N ASP A 681 -8.48 14.11 25.30
CA ASP A 681 -8.26 15.51 24.93
C ASP A 681 -8.91 16.51 25.92
N VAL A 682 -8.19 17.59 26.23
CA VAL A 682 -8.64 18.68 27.10
C VAL A 682 -9.88 19.35 26.52
N PHE A 683 -9.95 19.48 25.19
CA PHE A 683 -11.09 20.04 24.50
C PHE A 683 -12.37 19.22 24.71
N GLY A 684 -12.31 17.89 24.59
CA GLY A 684 -13.45 17.00 24.81
C GLY A 684 -13.98 17.04 26.25
N ARG A 685 -13.09 17.11 27.26
CA ARG A 685 -13.49 17.27 28.66
C ARG A 685 -14.19 18.62 28.92
N LEU A 686 -13.71 19.69 28.29
CA LEU A 686 -14.35 21.01 28.39
C LEU A 686 -15.74 21.02 27.75
N LEU A 687 -15.93 20.35 26.62
CA LEU A 687 -17.24 20.22 25.97
C LEU A 687 -18.23 19.43 26.84
N GLN A 688 -17.82 18.31 27.44
CA GLN A 688 -18.68 17.52 28.32
C GLN A 688 -19.08 18.27 29.60
N LEU A 689 -18.15 19.00 30.22
CA LEU A 689 -18.47 19.86 31.38
C LEU A 689 -19.45 20.98 31.00
N SER A 690 -19.31 21.53 29.80
CA SER A 690 -20.22 22.57 29.28
C SER A 690 -21.63 22.02 29.06
N LEU A 691 -21.76 20.80 28.52
CA LEU A 691 -23.06 20.15 28.32
C LEU A 691 -23.76 19.86 29.65
N ALA A 692 -23.02 19.36 30.66
CA ALA A 692 -23.57 19.12 32.00
C ALA A 692 -24.06 20.42 32.65
N PHE A 693 -23.32 21.51 32.49
CA PHE A 693 -23.73 22.83 32.97
C PHE A 693 -25.02 23.32 32.31
N ILE A 694 -25.12 23.22 30.97
CA ILE A 694 -26.31 23.61 30.20
C ILE A 694 -27.54 22.83 30.66
N ALA A 695 -27.43 21.50 30.82
CA ALA A 695 -28.53 20.65 31.24
C ALA A 695 -29.05 20.99 32.65
N ILE A 696 -28.15 21.18 33.62
CA ILE A 696 -28.51 21.53 35.00
C ILE A 696 -29.10 22.95 35.05
N PHE A 697 -28.53 23.88 34.27
CA PHE A 697 -29.02 25.26 34.19
C PHE A 697 -30.45 25.33 33.62
N MET A 698 -30.76 24.51 32.60
CA MET A 698 -32.12 24.42 32.06
C MET A 698 -33.13 23.86 33.09
N LEU A 699 -32.77 22.84 33.86
CA LEU A 699 -33.63 22.33 34.96
C LEU A 699 -33.80 23.35 36.09
N TYR A 700 -32.79 24.19 36.34
CA TYR A 700 -32.89 25.30 37.29
C TYR A 700 -33.84 26.40 36.78
N ILE A 701 -33.75 26.77 35.50
CA ILE A 701 -34.70 27.71 34.87
C ILE A 701 -36.12 27.17 34.99
N LYS A 702 -36.33 25.90 34.64
CA LYS A 702 -37.64 25.26 34.77
C LYS A 702 -38.19 25.38 36.19
N ARG A 703 -37.39 25.09 37.22
CA ARG A 703 -37.80 25.27 38.63
C ARG A 703 -38.24 26.69 38.96
N LYS A 704 -37.64 27.72 38.35
CA LYS A 704 -38.03 29.12 38.55
C LYS A 704 -39.35 29.47 37.84
N LEU A 705 -39.70 28.75 36.79
CA LEU A 705 -40.95 28.90 36.04
C LEU A 705 -42.11 28.09 36.63
N GLU A 706 -41.84 27.16 37.55
CA GLU A 706 -42.86 26.37 38.23
C GLU A 706 -43.61 27.19 39.29
N PHE A 707 -44.95 27.10 39.29
CA PHE A 707 -45.81 27.67 40.32
C PHE A 707 -46.73 26.59 40.94
N PRO A 708 -46.66 26.30 42.25
CA PRO A 708 -45.70 26.83 43.23
C PRO A 708 -44.27 26.27 43.03
N ILE A 709 -43.26 27.03 43.49
CA ILE A 709 -41.84 26.64 43.36
C ILE A 709 -41.54 25.46 44.29
N ARG A 710 -41.04 24.35 43.74
CA ARG A 710 -40.69 23.15 44.52
C ARG A 710 -39.55 23.37 45.53
N PRO A 711 -39.61 22.74 46.73
CA PRO A 711 -38.52 22.78 47.72
C PRO A 711 -37.20 22.25 47.15
N ILE A 712 -36.09 22.89 47.52
CA ILE A 712 -34.77 22.60 46.92
C ILE A 712 -34.30 21.16 47.17
N LYS A 713 -34.69 20.55 48.30
CA LYS A 713 -34.33 19.16 48.65
C LYS A 713 -35.03 18.15 47.72
N VAL A 714 -36.33 18.34 47.46
CA VAL A 714 -37.12 17.48 46.56
C VAL A 714 -36.64 17.64 45.12
N TRP A 715 -36.40 18.88 44.70
CA TRP A 715 -35.80 19.18 43.40
C TRP A 715 -34.45 18.49 43.19
N ALA A 716 -33.54 18.59 44.17
CA ALA A 716 -32.23 17.97 44.08
C ALA A 716 -32.33 16.43 43.97
N LEU A 717 -33.33 15.82 44.62
CA LEU A 717 -33.60 14.38 44.52
C LEU A 717 -34.17 13.98 43.14
N ASP A 718 -35.01 14.81 42.51
CA ASP A 718 -35.50 14.56 41.15
C ASP A 718 -34.41 14.72 40.09
N VAL A 719 -33.57 15.74 40.24
CA VAL A 719 -32.43 16.00 39.34
C VAL A 719 -31.36 14.93 39.50
N SER A 720 -31.12 14.42 40.72
CA SER A 720 -30.13 13.34 40.94
C SER A 720 -30.57 12.02 40.28
N LYS A 721 -31.86 11.67 40.29
CA LYS A 721 -32.38 10.49 39.55
C LYS A 721 -32.07 10.60 38.05
N GLN A 722 -32.35 11.75 37.45
CA GLN A 722 -32.12 12.01 36.03
C GLN A 722 -30.63 12.00 35.68
N SER A 723 -29.79 12.58 36.55
CA SER A 723 -28.33 12.60 36.36
C SER A 723 -27.73 11.19 36.37
N LEU A 724 -28.13 10.36 37.34
CA LEU A 724 -27.66 8.98 37.44
C LEU A 724 -28.23 8.09 36.31
N GLY A 725 -29.47 8.31 35.89
CA GLY A 725 -30.06 7.63 34.74
C GLY A 725 -29.40 7.98 33.41
N ALA A 726 -29.05 9.26 33.20
CA ALA A 726 -28.32 9.71 32.02
C ALA A 726 -26.93 9.08 31.93
N LEU A 727 -26.21 8.98 33.06
CA LEU A 727 -24.93 8.28 33.13
C LEU A 727 -25.07 6.79 32.81
N TYR A 728 -26.11 6.13 33.32
CA TYR A 728 -26.40 4.72 33.07
C TYR A 728 -26.64 4.45 31.57
N ILE A 729 -27.48 5.24 30.90
CA ILE A 729 -27.72 5.10 29.46
C ILE A 729 -26.47 5.43 28.65
N HIS A 730 -25.74 6.50 29.00
CA HIS A 730 -24.50 6.88 28.32
C HIS A 730 -23.50 5.72 28.28
N CYS A 731 -23.25 5.06 29.41
CA CYS A 731 -22.34 3.91 29.48
C CYS A 731 -22.80 2.75 28.58
N ILE A 732 -24.10 2.45 28.58
CA ILE A 732 -24.64 1.37 27.74
C ILE A 732 -24.53 1.72 26.26
N SER A 733 -24.83 2.95 25.88
CA SER A 733 -24.77 3.41 24.48
C SER A 733 -23.34 3.38 23.94
N VAL A 734 -22.33 3.74 24.75
CA VAL A 734 -20.91 3.59 24.38
C VAL A 734 -20.52 2.13 24.18
N ILE A 735 -20.87 1.24 25.13
CA ILE A 735 -20.54 -0.20 25.03
C ILE A 735 -21.20 -0.81 23.78
N LEU A 736 -22.47 -0.47 23.52
CA LEU A 736 -23.19 -0.95 22.35
C LEU A 736 -22.52 -0.52 21.05
N SER A 737 -22.15 0.77 20.92
CA SER A 737 -21.48 1.28 19.73
C SER A 737 -20.13 0.58 19.46
N ILE A 738 -19.35 0.31 20.51
CA ILE A 738 -18.09 -0.46 20.39
C ILE A 738 -18.35 -1.88 19.90
N VAL A 739 -19.31 -2.58 20.52
CA VAL A 739 -19.63 -3.97 20.16
C VAL A 739 -20.13 -4.05 18.72
N MET A 740 -21.00 -3.14 18.30
CA MET A 740 -21.57 -3.14 16.95
C MET A 740 -20.52 -2.92 15.87
N VAL A 741 -19.61 -1.95 16.06
CA VAL A 741 -18.49 -1.73 15.13
C VAL A 741 -17.54 -2.93 15.12
N ALA A 742 -17.21 -3.50 16.29
CA ALA A 742 -16.31 -4.65 16.38
C ALA A 742 -16.86 -5.93 15.70
N THR A 743 -18.18 -6.04 15.56
CA THR A 743 -18.84 -7.14 14.85
C THR A 743 -19.09 -6.87 13.35
N SER A 744 -18.79 -5.67 12.86
CA SER A 744 -18.93 -5.29 11.45
C SER A 744 -17.71 -5.72 10.64
N THR A 745 -17.92 -6.13 9.39
CA THR A 745 -16.83 -6.41 8.42
C THR A 745 -16.38 -5.15 7.66
N GLU A 746 -17.06 -4.01 7.87
CA GLU A 746 -16.78 -2.72 7.25
C GLU A 746 -16.29 -1.69 8.29
N ASN A 747 -15.37 -0.81 7.89
CA ASN A 747 -14.76 0.21 8.76
C ASN A 747 -15.68 1.42 8.96
N TYR A 748 -16.70 1.30 9.80
CA TYR A 748 -17.59 2.41 10.18
C TYR A 748 -17.04 3.25 11.34
N ASP A 749 -17.37 4.55 11.36
CA ASP A 749 -16.96 5.46 12.42
C ASP A 749 -17.71 5.22 13.75
N GLU A 750 -16.94 4.86 14.79
CA GLU A 750 -17.41 4.64 16.16
C GLU A 750 -18.13 5.86 16.73
N CYS A 751 -17.65 7.05 16.38
CA CYS A 751 -18.08 8.34 16.91
C CYS A 751 -19.43 8.78 16.28
N GLY A 752 -19.64 8.51 14.99
CA GLY A 752 -20.93 8.67 14.30
C GLY A 752 -21.99 7.65 14.72
N ILE A 753 -21.63 6.37 14.88
CA ILE A 753 -22.57 5.34 15.37
C ILE A 753 -23.03 5.66 16.79
N TYR A 754 -22.12 6.13 17.64
CA TYR A 754 -22.47 6.64 18.97
C TYR A 754 -23.44 7.83 18.91
N PHE A 755 -23.22 8.78 18.01
CA PHE A 755 -24.10 9.93 17.84
C PHE A 755 -25.52 9.53 17.42
N VAL A 756 -25.68 8.60 16.47
CA VAL A 756 -27.02 8.15 16.05
C VAL A 756 -27.72 7.40 17.17
N ASN A 757 -26.99 6.53 17.89
CA ASN A 757 -27.49 5.83 19.06
C ASN A 757 -28.00 6.83 20.13
N TYR A 758 -27.23 7.89 20.39
CA TYR A 758 -27.61 8.97 21.29
C TYR A 758 -28.84 9.77 20.81
N LEU A 759 -28.93 10.07 19.51
CA LEU A 759 -30.09 10.76 18.95
C LEU A 759 -31.38 9.94 19.11
N ILE A 760 -31.30 8.62 18.88
CA ILE A 760 -32.44 7.72 19.08
C ILE A 760 -32.85 7.69 20.56
N ASP A 761 -31.88 7.55 21.47
CA ASP A 761 -32.12 7.54 22.92
C ASP A 761 -32.85 8.82 23.41
N THR A 762 -32.47 9.98 22.89
CA THR A 762 -32.98 11.27 23.36
C THR A 762 -34.27 11.73 22.69
N THR A 763 -34.58 11.22 21.50
CA THR A 763 -35.78 11.58 20.74
C THR A 763 -36.89 10.54 20.92
N TRP A 764 -36.81 9.43 20.18
CA TRP A 764 -37.78 8.34 20.20
C TRP A 764 -37.75 7.56 21.51
N GLY A 765 -36.56 7.29 22.05
CA GLY A 765 -36.37 6.64 23.34
C GLY A 765 -37.04 7.43 24.48
N GLY A 766 -36.98 8.76 24.45
CA GLY A 766 -37.68 9.63 25.39
C GLY A 766 -39.19 9.39 25.44
N PHE A 767 -39.83 9.17 24.29
CA PHE A 767 -41.25 8.84 24.21
C PHE A 767 -41.55 7.44 24.77
N ILE A 768 -40.77 6.43 24.35
CA ILE A 768 -40.90 5.05 24.83
C ILE A 768 -40.75 4.99 26.35
N MET A 769 -39.78 5.70 26.91
CA MET A 769 -39.54 5.76 28.33
C MET A 769 -40.76 6.28 29.11
N ILE A 770 -41.44 7.33 28.63
CA ILE A 770 -42.65 7.86 29.28
C ILE A 770 -43.78 6.82 29.25
N VAL A 771 -43.93 6.08 28.16
CA VAL A 771 -44.91 4.99 28.06
C VAL A 771 -44.63 3.93 29.12
N PHE A 772 -43.37 3.48 29.23
CA PHE A 772 -42.98 2.49 30.24
C PHE A 772 -43.15 2.99 31.67
N LEU A 773 -42.79 4.24 31.96
CA LEU A 773 -43.01 4.84 33.28
C LEU A 773 -44.51 4.84 33.65
N ARG A 774 -45.39 5.22 32.72
CA ARG A 774 -46.85 5.17 32.92
C ARG A 774 -47.37 3.76 33.13
N MET A 775 -46.79 2.77 32.45
CA MET A 775 -47.14 1.37 32.65
C MET A 775 -46.72 0.89 34.04
N ILE A 776 -45.50 1.19 34.46
CA ILE A 776 -44.97 0.85 35.78
C ILE A 776 -45.82 1.48 36.88
N ASP A 777 -46.22 2.74 36.76
CA ASP A 777 -47.06 3.42 37.75
C ASP A 777 -48.46 2.78 37.86
N LYS A 778 -49.08 2.44 36.72
CA LYS A 778 -50.38 1.76 36.69
C LYS A 778 -50.33 0.37 37.31
N VAL A 779 -49.26 -0.38 37.04
CA VAL A 779 -49.04 -1.71 37.60
C VAL A 779 -48.78 -1.60 39.10
N ALA A 780 -47.90 -0.70 39.53
CA ALA A 780 -47.61 -0.44 40.94
C ALA A 780 -48.87 -0.05 41.72
N ALA A 781 -49.73 0.81 41.15
CA ALA A 781 -51.01 1.19 41.75
C ALA A 781 -51.96 -0.01 41.89
N ARG A 782 -51.99 -0.92 40.90
CA ARG A 782 -52.82 -2.15 40.94
C ARG A 782 -52.34 -3.14 42.02
N PHE A 783 -51.05 -3.19 42.29
CA PHE A 783 -50.45 -4.05 43.32
C PHE A 783 -50.27 -3.37 44.69
N GLY A 784 -50.77 -2.14 44.86
CA GLY A 784 -50.69 -1.41 46.13
C GLY A 784 -49.29 -0.87 46.49
N LEU A 785 -48.37 -0.82 45.54
CA LEU A 785 -47.00 -0.31 45.71
C LEU A 785 -46.96 1.22 45.57
N MET A 786 -47.52 1.92 46.56
CA MET A 786 -47.69 3.37 46.55
C MET A 786 -46.37 4.16 46.50
N ASP A 787 -45.27 3.60 47.03
CA ASP A 787 -43.94 4.20 46.97
C ASP A 787 -43.43 4.38 45.53
N ILE A 788 -43.88 3.54 44.59
CA ILE A 788 -43.55 3.63 43.15
C ILE A 788 -44.61 4.46 42.43
N ALA A 789 -45.89 4.20 42.70
CA ALA A 789 -47.01 4.83 41.99
C ALA A 789 -47.14 6.35 42.24
N ARG A 790 -46.58 6.87 43.34
CA ARG A 790 -46.55 8.31 43.65
C ARG A 790 -45.22 8.93 43.26
N CYS A 791 -45.03 9.13 41.96
CA CYS A 791 -43.80 9.71 41.44
C CYS A 791 -43.54 11.11 42.03
N GLY A 792 -42.31 11.37 42.47
CA GLY A 792 -41.89 12.66 43.01
C GLY A 792 -42.30 12.93 44.46
N ASP A 793 -43.01 12.00 45.10
CA ASP A 793 -43.29 12.05 46.54
C ASP A 793 -42.27 11.20 47.32
N TYR A 794 -41.52 11.85 48.21
CA TYR A 794 -40.48 11.21 49.03
C TYR A 794 -40.84 11.17 50.52
N GLY A 795 -42.04 11.62 50.90
CA GLY A 795 -42.44 11.82 52.30
C GLY A 795 -41.94 13.13 52.91
N ASP A 796 -42.44 13.47 54.10
CA ASP A 796 -42.06 14.65 54.89
C ASP A 796 -41.61 14.22 56.31
N PRO A 797 -40.30 14.25 56.63
CA PRO A 797 -39.17 14.65 55.78
C PRO A 797 -38.83 13.62 54.68
N PRO A 798 -38.12 14.01 53.60
CA PRO A 798 -37.78 13.11 52.49
C PRO A 798 -36.99 11.87 52.92
N GLN A 799 -37.46 10.68 52.55
CA GLN A 799 -36.85 9.40 52.88
C GLN A 799 -36.06 8.82 51.69
N MET A 800 -34.77 8.58 51.89
CA MET A 800 -33.89 7.99 50.86
C MET A 800 -34.32 6.60 50.41
N ARG A 801 -35.02 5.84 51.26
CA ARG A 801 -35.56 4.51 50.89
C ARG A 801 -36.56 4.61 49.74
N ILE A 802 -37.50 5.56 49.80
CA ILE A 802 -38.52 5.77 48.76
C ILE A 802 -37.85 6.25 47.47
N TRP A 803 -36.86 7.13 47.59
CA TRP A 803 -36.05 7.57 46.46
C TRP A 803 -35.37 6.39 45.75
N TRP A 804 -34.74 5.47 46.47
CA TRP A 804 -34.12 4.28 45.87
C TRP A 804 -35.15 3.38 45.17
N THR A 805 -36.33 3.16 45.77
CA THR A 805 -37.41 2.39 45.16
C THR A 805 -37.88 3.01 43.84
N GLN A 806 -38.09 4.34 43.81
CA GLN A 806 -38.46 5.05 42.58
C GLN A 806 -37.31 5.11 41.56
N PHE A 807 -36.07 5.20 42.02
CA PHE A 807 -34.89 5.20 41.16
C PHE A 807 -34.72 3.85 40.44
N PHE A 808 -34.90 2.72 41.12
CA PHE A 808 -34.84 1.41 40.47
C PHE A 808 -36.00 1.18 39.50
N ALA A 809 -37.21 1.68 39.81
CA ALA A 809 -38.32 1.68 38.85
C ALA A 809 -37.99 2.52 37.60
N TYR A 810 -37.35 3.68 37.79
CA TYR A 810 -36.87 4.53 36.70
C TYR A 810 -35.78 3.86 35.87
N LEU A 811 -34.79 3.20 36.50
CA LEU A 811 -33.79 2.41 35.78
C LEU A 811 -34.40 1.24 35.00
N ALA A 812 -35.40 0.55 35.55
CA ALA A 812 -36.10 -0.52 34.84
C ALA A 812 -36.81 0.00 33.58
N ALA A 813 -37.44 1.19 33.65
CA ALA A 813 -38.02 1.83 32.47
C ALA A 813 -36.95 2.19 31.42
N LEU A 814 -35.80 2.70 31.84
CA LEU A 814 -34.66 3.01 30.98
C LEU A 814 -34.10 1.75 30.31
N SER A 815 -33.95 0.66 31.03
CA SER A 815 -33.48 -0.61 30.46
C SER A 815 -34.47 -1.17 29.43
N LEU A 816 -35.78 -1.11 29.72
CA LEU A 816 -36.82 -1.56 28.78
C LEU A 816 -36.86 -0.73 27.50
N MET A 817 -36.77 0.61 27.63
CA MET A 817 -36.60 1.50 26.49
C MET A 817 -35.37 1.12 25.67
N LYS A 818 -34.21 0.95 26.32
CA LYS A 818 -32.96 0.66 25.62
C LYS A 818 -32.99 -0.68 24.88
N LEU A 819 -33.67 -1.70 25.43
CA LEU A 819 -33.85 -2.98 24.74
C LEU A 819 -34.62 -2.81 23.42
N VAL A 820 -35.64 -1.95 23.41
CA VAL A 820 -36.39 -1.64 22.17
C VAL A 820 -35.52 -0.88 21.19
N ASP A 821 -34.76 0.12 21.65
CA ASP A 821 -33.87 0.90 20.78
C ASP A 821 -32.75 0.05 20.18
N VAL A 822 -32.14 -0.85 20.98
CA VAL A 822 -31.13 -1.81 20.50
C VAL A 822 -31.69 -2.71 19.41
N LEU A 823 -32.91 -3.21 19.58
CA LEU A 823 -33.55 -4.06 18.56
C LEU A 823 -33.75 -3.29 17.25
N VAL A 824 -34.21 -2.04 17.32
CA VAL A 824 -34.38 -1.18 16.14
C VAL A 824 -33.04 -0.90 15.47
N ILE A 825 -32.04 -0.49 16.24
CA ILE A 825 -30.70 -0.19 15.75
C ILE A 825 -30.06 -1.43 15.09
N TRP A 826 -30.27 -2.62 15.65
CA TRP A 826 -29.74 -3.87 15.09
C TRP A 826 -30.43 -4.25 13.77
N LEU A 827 -31.75 -4.06 13.68
CA LEU A 827 -32.51 -4.37 12.46
C LEU A 827 -32.17 -3.44 11.28
N PHE A 828 -31.78 -2.20 11.55
CA PHE A 828 -31.49 -1.18 10.52
C PHE A 828 -30.02 -0.74 10.53
N PHE A 829 -29.11 -1.57 11.05
CA PHE A 829 -27.73 -1.17 11.30
C PHE A 829 -27.01 -0.68 10.03
N GLN A 830 -27.16 -1.38 8.92
CA GLN A 830 -26.48 -1.02 7.67
C GLN A 830 -26.93 0.33 7.14
N ASP A 831 -28.24 0.60 7.15
CA ASP A 831 -28.80 1.89 6.70
C ASP A 831 -28.38 3.03 7.62
N ILE A 832 -28.38 2.79 8.94
CA ILE A 832 -27.95 3.75 9.95
C ILE A 832 -26.46 4.07 9.82
N ALA A 833 -25.62 3.05 9.61
CA ALA A 833 -24.18 3.20 9.45
C ALA A 833 -23.83 3.98 8.18
N TYR A 834 -24.53 3.67 7.07
CA TYR A 834 -24.40 4.43 5.82
C TYR A 834 -24.80 5.90 6.01
N PHE A 835 -25.96 6.15 6.61
CA PHE A 835 -26.45 7.51 6.86
C PHE A 835 -25.51 8.31 7.77
N SER A 836 -25.02 7.69 8.85
CA SER A 836 -24.07 8.29 9.78
C SER A 836 -22.79 8.72 9.05
N THR A 837 -22.22 7.82 8.25
CA THR A 837 -21.00 8.08 7.48
C THR A 837 -21.22 9.24 6.50
N LYS A 838 -22.37 9.28 5.82
CA LYS A 838 -22.69 10.38 4.89
C LYS A 838 -22.89 11.71 5.60
N LEU A 839 -23.57 11.71 6.74
CA LEU A 839 -23.82 12.91 7.54
C LEU A 839 -22.52 13.56 8.01
N PHE A 840 -21.54 12.75 8.44
CA PHE A 840 -20.26 13.23 8.94
C PHE A 840 -19.23 13.50 7.86
N SER A 841 -19.35 12.88 6.68
CA SER A 841 -18.48 13.17 5.52
C SER A 841 -18.43 14.66 5.13
N GLN A 842 -19.49 15.42 5.42
CA GLN A 842 -19.57 16.86 5.11
C GLN A 842 -18.75 17.75 6.07
N PHE A 843 -18.35 17.23 7.24
CA PHE A 843 -17.67 17.99 8.29
C PHE A 843 -16.23 17.55 8.55
N GLU A 844 -15.72 16.58 7.79
CA GLU A 844 -14.37 16.00 7.92
C GLU A 844 -13.23 17.04 7.90
N HIS A 845 -13.46 18.21 7.29
CA HIS A 845 -12.48 19.29 7.23
C HIS A 845 -12.42 20.20 8.48
N HIS A 846 -13.39 20.08 9.40
CA HIS A 846 -13.46 20.92 10.60
C HIS A 846 -13.71 20.10 11.86
N ARG A 847 -12.70 19.31 12.27
CA ARG A 847 -12.77 18.43 13.46
C ARG A 847 -13.30 19.11 14.72
N HIS A 848 -12.90 20.35 15.01
CA HIS A 848 -13.42 21.07 16.19
C HIS A 848 -14.89 21.52 16.03
N LEU A 849 -15.32 21.84 14.81
CA LEU A 849 -16.72 22.18 14.51
C LEU A 849 -17.60 20.93 14.58
N GLU A 850 -17.15 19.83 14.00
CA GLU A 850 -17.80 18.52 14.08
C GLU A 850 -17.97 18.08 15.53
N LEU A 851 -16.88 18.05 16.32
CA LEU A 851 -16.94 17.73 17.75
C LEU A 851 -17.87 18.69 18.51
N SER A 852 -17.87 19.99 18.19
CA SER A 852 -18.76 20.96 18.85
C SER A 852 -20.23 20.74 18.46
N LEU A 853 -20.54 20.44 17.21
CA LEU A 853 -21.90 20.17 16.75
C LEU A 853 -22.45 18.87 17.32
N VAL A 854 -21.65 17.81 17.27
CA VAL A 854 -22.00 16.43 17.66
C VAL A 854 -22.04 16.23 19.15
N MET A 855 -21.15 16.87 19.91
CA MET A 855 -21.03 16.64 21.36
C MET A 855 -21.64 17.75 22.23
N LEU A 856 -21.83 18.97 21.70
CA LEU A 856 -22.33 20.11 22.48
C LEU A 856 -23.65 20.69 21.95
N VAL A 857 -23.74 21.07 20.67
CA VAL A 857 -24.90 21.80 20.14
C VAL A 857 -26.12 20.91 20.06
N ILE A 858 -26.04 19.82 19.30
CA ILE A 858 -27.17 18.91 19.09
C ILE A 858 -27.55 18.18 20.39
N PRO A 859 -26.60 17.58 21.13
CA PRO A 859 -26.90 17.01 22.43
C PRO A 859 -27.41 18.02 23.46
N GLY A 860 -26.92 19.25 23.42
CA GLY A 860 -27.37 20.32 24.30
C GLY A 860 -28.85 20.61 24.13
N CYS A 861 -29.32 20.72 22.88
CA CYS A 861 -30.73 20.91 22.56
C CYS A 861 -31.57 19.69 22.94
N CYS A 862 -31.16 18.48 22.52
CA CYS A 862 -31.91 17.24 22.76
C CYS A 862 -32.01 16.89 24.25
N ASN A 863 -30.90 16.93 25.00
CA ASN A 863 -30.91 16.68 26.44
C ASN A 863 -31.75 17.72 27.19
N SER A 864 -31.67 19.00 26.80
CA SER A 864 -32.47 20.05 27.45
C SER A 864 -33.98 19.79 27.29
N ALA A 865 -34.40 19.42 26.07
CA ALA A 865 -35.79 19.06 25.81
C ALA A 865 -36.20 17.78 26.55
N GLN A 866 -35.39 16.72 26.47
CA GLN A 866 -35.66 15.44 27.11
C GLN A 866 -35.75 15.58 28.63
N PHE A 867 -34.76 16.18 29.29
CA PHE A 867 -34.79 16.38 30.75
C PHE A 867 -35.95 17.28 31.17
N TRP A 868 -36.32 18.28 30.37
CA TRP A 868 -37.51 19.08 30.66
C TRP A 868 -38.79 18.24 30.66
N ILE A 869 -38.97 17.37 29.66
CA ILE A 869 -40.14 16.51 29.53
C ILE A 869 -40.17 15.48 30.67
N VAL A 870 -39.05 14.82 30.94
CA VAL A 870 -38.92 13.77 31.97
C VAL A 870 -39.12 14.35 33.36
N ASP A 871 -38.51 15.50 33.65
CA ASP A 871 -38.72 16.19 34.91
C ASP A 871 -40.18 16.62 35.11
N SER A 872 -40.94 16.87 34.02
CA SER A 872 -42.38 17.17 34.13
C SER A 872 -43.20 15.95 34.53
N TYR A 873 -42.71 14.75 34.20
CA TYR A 873 -43.32 13.49 34.60
C TYR A 873 -42.89 13.08 36.02
N LEU A 874 -41.61 13.24 36.36
CA LEU A 874 -41.06 12.86 37.66
C LEU A 874 -41.49 13.80 38.80
N LYS A 875 -41.89 15.03 38.46
CA LYS A 875 -42.41 16.00 39.42
C LYS A 875 -43.71 15.48 40.03
N LYS A 876 -43.82 15.63 41.36
CA LYS A 876 -45.06 15.34 42.11
C LYS A 876 -46.25 16.08 41.51
N ASP A 877 -47.28 15.33 41.15
CA ASP A 877 -48.55 15.87 40.66
C ASP A 877 -49.51 16.11 41.84
N ASP A 878 -49.64 17.36 42.26
CA ASP A 878 -50.58 17.76 43.32
C ASP A 878 -52.06 17.60 42.90
N THR A 879 -52.34 17.37 41.61
CA THR A 879 -53.69 17.14 41.09
C THR A 879 -54.18 15.70 41.31
N GLN A 880 -53.29 14.74 41.55
CA GLN A 880 -53.64 13.34 41.86
C GLN A 880 -54.17 13.15 43.29
N LEU A 881 -53.99 14.14 44.17
CA LEU A 881 -54.59 14.13 45.51
C LEU A 881 -56.12 14.37 45.51
N LYS A 882 -56.74 14.61 44.35
CA LYS A 882 -58.20 14.77 44.22
C LYS A 882 -58.94 13.49 43.84
N PHE A 883 -58.26 12.38 43.56
CA PHE A 883 -58.90 11.12 43.12
C PHE A 883 -58.80 9.94 44.10
N LEU A 884 -58.51 10.21 45.37
CA LEU A 884 -58.73 9.23 46.44
C LEU A 884 -59.82 9.76 47.38
N PRO A 885 -60.89 8.98 47.65
CA PRO A 885 -61.87 9.37 48.66
C PRO A 885 -61.16 9.50 50.01
N ALA A 886 -61.40 10.62 50.68
CA ALA A 886 -61.01 10.81 52.07
C ALA A 886 -61.68 9.74 52.93
N VAL A 887 -60.88 8.97 53.66
CA VAL A 887 -61.30 8.33 54.92
C VAL A 887 -60.28 8.69 55.98
N ALA A 888 -60.61 9.76 56.71
CA ALA A 888 -60.28 9.98 58.12
C ALA A 888 -60.69 8.73 58.93
N ASP A 889 -60.11 8.31 60.04
CA ASP A 889 -59.10 8.81 60.97
C ASP A 889 -58.87 7.68 62.01
N ASN A 890 -57.75 7.73 62.72
CA ASN A 890 -57.46 7.17 64.05
C ASN A 890 -57.71 5.68 64.36
N SER A 891 -56.63 4.95 64.66
CA SER A 891 -56.29 4.57 66.04
C SER A 891 -55.07 3.66 66.11
N GLU A 892 -54.35 3.76 67.23
CA GLU A 892 -53.26 2.89 67.66
C GLU A 892 -53.66 1.40 67.64
N LYS A 893 -52.75 0.50 67.19
CA LYS A 893 -52.14 -0.57 68.00
C LYS A 893 -51.50 -1.68 67.17
N ARG A 894 -50.29 -1.97 67.62
CA ARG A 894 -49.44 -3.15 67.54
C ARG A 894 -50.17 -4.53 67.60
N TRP A 895 -49.60 -5.49 66.86
CA TRP A 895 -49.55 -6.97 67.01
C TRP A 895 -50.54 -7.90 66.25
N ILE A 896 -49.92 -8.85 65.51
CA ILE A 896 -50.16 -10.32 65.37
C ILE A 896 -51.59 -10.84 65.09
N GLY A 897 -51.67 -11.69 64.05
CA GLY A 897 -52.29 -13.02 64.15
C GLY A 897 -53.78 -13.16 63.80
N GLN A 898 -54.01 -13.92 62.73
CA GLN A 898 -55.01 -14.99 62.54
C GLN A 898 -56.36 -15.00 63.30
N ASP A 899 -57.38 -15.36 62.51
CA ASP A 899 -58.55 -16.22 62.80
C ASP A 899 -59.97 -15.61 62.93
N ILE A 900 -60.79 -15.96 61.91
CA ILE A 900 -62.06 -16.73 61.96
C ILE A 900 -63.35 -16.10 62.59
N VAL A 901 -64.29 -15.79 61.67
CA VAL A 901 -65.73 -16.19 61.58
C VAL A 901 -66.85 -15.50 62.42
N ALA A 902 -67.86 -15.06 61.64
CA ALA A 902 -69.33 -15.00 61.84
C ALA A 902 -70.02 -13.91 62.67
N GLY A 903 -71.09 -13.35 62.07
CA GLY A 903 -72.29 -12.91 62.79
C GLY A 903 -73.00 -11.66 62.25
N LEU A 904 -74.06 -11.87 61.44
CA LEU A 904 -75.14 -10.94 61.01
C LEU A 904 -75.93 -10.30 62.21
N PRO A 905 -77.00 -9.44 62.07
CA PRO A 905 -77.72 -8.89 60.88
C PRO A 905 -78.21 -7.38 60.93
N VAL A 906 -78.43 -6.74 59.75
CA VAL A 906 -79.69 -6.13 59.15
C VAL A 906 -80.52 -5.07 59.96
N PRO A 907 -81.35 -4.14 59.38
CA PRO A 907 -81.24 -3.00 58.43
C PRO A 907 -82.02 -1.74 59.02
N PRO A 908 -82.77 -0.83 58.31
CA PRO A 908 -82.88 -0.46 56.88
C PRO A 908 -82.93 1.06 56.55
N SER A 909 -82.95 1.34 55.24
CA SER A 909 -83.99 2.09 54.49
C SER A 909 -83.66 3.42 53.80
N SER A 910 -84.21 3.47 52.57
CA SER A 910 -84.67 4.61 51.75
C SER A 910 -83.62 5.36 50.93
N GLN A 911 -83.60 5.13 49.61
CA GLN A 911 -84.30 5.90 48.53
C GLN A 911 -83.52 7.18 48.19
N GLY A 912 -83.24 7.55 46.95
CA GLY A 912 -83.63 7.09 45.62
C GLY A 912 -83.14 8.13 44.59
N ASP A 913 -83.19 7.72 43.33
CA ASP A 913 -83.30 8.57 42.12
C ASP A 913 -82.05 9.29 41.55
N GLU A 914 -81.36 8.58 40.64
CA GLU A 914 -81.32 8.78 39.17
C GLU A 914 -81.83 10.12 38.53
N PRO A 915 -81.51 10.46 37.24
CA PRO A 915 -80.18 10.56 36.59
C PRO A 915 -80.10 11.61 35.41
N VAL A 916 -78.93 11.64 34.75
CA VAL A 916 -78.64 12.00 33.32
C VAL A 916 -78.84 13.45 32.80
N LYS A 917 -77.76 14.00 32.21
CA LYS A 917 -77.59 14.46 30.79
C LYS A 917 -76.27 15.21 30.65
N SER A 918 -75.23 14.61 30.04
CA SER A 918 -74.85 14.74 28.62
C SER A 918 -74.62 16.18 28.15
N VAL A 919 -73.40 16.48 27.68
CA VAL A 919 -73.06 17.14 26.40
C VAL A 919 -71.63 17.73 26.50
N SER A 920 -70.74 17.19 25.68
CA SER A 920 -69.42 17.69 25.24
C SER A 920 -69.58 18.91 24.29
N PRO A 921 -68.53 19.52 23.71
CA PRO A 921 -67.08 19.46 23.96
C PRO A 921 -66.41 20.87 24.07
N LEU A 922 -65.17 20.90 24.56
CA LEU A 922 -64.00 21.53 23.91
C LEU A 922 -62.73 21.12 24.64
#